data_AF-A0A6J0Y0U5-F1
#
_entry.id   AF-A0A6J0Y0U5-F1
#
_cell.length_a   1.000
_cell.length_b   1.000
_cell.length_c   1.000
_cell.angle_alpha   90.00
_cell.angle_beta   90.00
_cell.angle_gamma   90.00
#
_symmetry.space_group_name_H-M   'P 1'
#
loop_
_entity.id
_entity.type
_entity.pdbx_description
1 polymer ?
#
loop_
_entity_poly.entity_id
_entity_poly.type
_entity_poly.pdbx_seq_one_letter_code
_entity_poly.pdbx_strand_id
1 'polypeptide(L)'
;MEPLRVSEEGSGKRHVLEKSIWQLCAPNKSCGWMMVLREGPVSGRTAHAASTVTTDPSPAPVPSLSLVPDPRTRPGTAPAGEPGSEDRPPAPPSSVALARASLRLAGWGRSAAAPHRPPGQLREDRGLPGAPRARLGAVGLCPGGRRGGSARSARGAPRRRALSVARVDRGGNVPASERDLALPAAGELEEVRGQVQLKDNCLLNSVIKSLPPGGPAPVLEEAYDHLLEAPVTREQLNHYRNVAEAARSELAATLVQFESAQSELRELRSKMLSKEVSCKELKAEMESYKENNARKSSLLISLRDRVQELEEESAALSTSKIRTEITAQSAIKENQELKKKVVELGEKLQKCLKENEENKNQVSQNCRKHEEFLAQLRDCLDPEKNAKASDEDLILKLGELCKENAFVKGQIVALEETINVHEMEAKASRETIMRLASEVNRAQKKAASCIEEKGKLSQDLLGAMEAKEALEREVKFFQERLLAGQRVWDASKQELSLLKRSSLELEKSLKASLEATAASETELSSFREKIAALLRGSSGTLRPSENAILERIREMGSQEESGKQMVSQLEAQISKLVEQLGNESQFHQKALQRAQKAENKLETLQGQLTHLKEELVSGGVLRDDLNFEKQKYLKFLDQLSEKMKLDQMAAELGFDMRLDVVLARTEQLVRLESNAVIENKTIAHNLQRKLKTQKERLESKELHMNLLRQKIAHLEQEKQVRSAVMVERDEANVTIRKLQKKVERLQKELSVCQELNTELKAKLADTNELKIKTLEQTKAIEDLNKSRDKLEKMKEKAEKKLLSVKSELETTEHEAKENKERARNMLEVVTSEMKTLKKSLEEAEKRERKLVDFREVVSQMLGLNMMSLALPDYEIIKCLERLIHAHQHHFVTCACLKDVTAKQDRPPQGHLQLLH
;
A
#
# COMPACT_ATOMS: atom_id res chain seq x y z
N MET A 1 11.17 -70.71 -29.76
CA MET A 1 11.83 -72.00 -30.05
C MET A 1 12.10 -72.68 -28.71
N GLU A 2 11.81 -73.97 -28.60
CA GLU A 2 12.46 -74.93 -27.68
C GLU A 2 13.98 -74.99 -27.95
N PRO A 3 14.85 -75.70 -27.18
CA PRO A 3 14.59 -76.80 -26.21
C PRO A 3 15.34 -76.62 -24.86
N LEU A 4 15.38 -77.51 -23.84
CA LEU A 4 14.68 -78.78 -23.45
C LEU A 4 15.00 -79.02 -21.94
N ARG A 5 14.04 -79.57 -21.14
CA ARG A 5 14.15 -80.66 -20.11
C ARG A 5 15.34 -80.70 -19.08
N VAL A 6 15.28 -81.36 -17.91
CA VAL A 6 14.24 -82.23 -17.26
C VAL A 6 14.34 -82.16 -15.72
N SER A 7 13.40 -82.85 -15.07
CA SER A 7 13.34 -83.43 -13.71
C SER A 7 14.67 -83.96 -13.09
N GLU A 8 14.73 -84.56 -11.88
CA GLU A 8 13.68 -85.28 -11.12
C GLU A 8 13.91 -85.35 -9.58
N GLU A 9 13.04 -86.12 -8.93
CA GLU A 9 12.85 -86.22 -7.49
C GLU A 9 13.90 -87.09 -6.75
N GLY A 10 13.95 -86.93 -5.42
CA GLY A 10 13.54 -88.06 -4.57
C GLY A 10 14.62 -88.91 -3.87
N SER A 11 14.53 -88.93 -2.53
CA SER A 11 15.12 -89.94 -1.62
C SER A 11 16.66 -89.98 -1.48
N GLY A 12 17.25 -90.58 -0.43
CA GLY A 12 16.61 -90.95 0.84
C GLY A 12 17.36 -91.95 1.74
N LYS A 13 17.80 -91.46 2.91
CA LYS A 13 18.07 -92.19 4.18
C LYS A 13 19.33 -93.08 4.28
N ARG A 14 19.74 -93.23 5.57
CA ARG A 14 20.70 -94.17 6.19
C ARG A 14 22.17 -93.77 6.02
N HIS A 15 22.88 -93.44 7.12
CA HIS A 15 23.40 -94.31 8.21
C HIS A 15 24.65 -95.08 7.73
N VAL A 16 25.66 -95.40 8.56
CA VAL A 16 25.60 -96.42 9.63
C VAL A 16 26.90 -96.33 10.48
N LEU A 17 26.77 -96.13 11.81
CA LEU A 17 27.70 -96.59 12.89
C LEU A 17 29.14 -95.97 12.93
N GLU A 18 29.93 -95.99 14.03
CA GLU A 18 29.70 -96.53 15.39
C GLU A 18 30.54 -95.91 16.54
N LYS A 19 29.98 -95.91 17.76
CA LYS A 19 30.61 -96.15 19.12
C LYS A 19 31.83 -95.30 19.59
N SER A 20 32.13 -95.15 20.89
CA SER A 20 31.59 -95.81 22.10
C SER A 20 31.77 -95.01 23.42
N ILE A 21 30.75 -95.07 24.29
CA ILE A 21 30.79 -95.37 25.76
C ILE A 21 31.62 -94.47 26.71
N TRP A 22 31.08 -93.93 27.83
CA TRP A 22 29.66 -93.74 28.26
C TRP A 22 29.46 -92.32 28.87
N GLN A 23 29.56 -91.93 30.16
CA GLN A 23 29.34 -92.55 31.49
C GLN A 23 29.40 -91.39 32.54
N LEU A 24 28.56 -91.16 33.56
CA LEU A 24 27.19 -91.51 34.01
C LEU A 24 26.69 -90.27 34.85
N CYS A 25 25.51 -90.10 35.46
CA CYS A 25 24.39 -90.98 35.83
C CYS A 25 23.02 -90.23 35.75
N ALA A 26 22.07 -90.51 36.64
CA ALA A 26 20.70 -89.95 36.71
C ALA A 26 20.19 -89.90 38.20
N PRO A 27 18.94 -89.51 38.58
CA PRO A 27 17.76 -89.18 37.74
C PRO A 27 16.79 -88.05 38.22
N ASN A 28 15.65 -87.93 37.50
CA ASN A 28 14.30 -87.47 37.90
C ASN A 28 13.85 -85.98 37.88
N LYS A 29 13.05 -85.67 36.85
CA LYS A 29 11.65 -85.13 36.88
C LYS A 29 11.28 -83.76 37.51
N SER A 30 10.55 -82.98 36.69
CA SER A 30 9.23 -82.37 36.98
C SER A 30 9.10 -80.82 36.94
N CYS A 31 8.23 -80.36 36.02
CA CYS A 31 7.38 -79.16 36.03
C CYS A 31 7.90 -77.76 36.45
N GLY A 32 7.75 -76.81 35.50
CA GLY A 32 7.53 -75.38 35.75
C GLY A 32 6.71 -74.77 34.60
N TRP A 33 5.65 -74.01 34.90
CA TRP A 33 4.66 -73.49 33.93
C TRP A 33 4.31 -72.03 34.26
N MET A 34 4.09 -71.20 33.23
CA MET A 34 3.50 -69.83 33.30
C MET A 34 4.31 -68.79 34.11
N MET A 35 4.10 -67.47 34.06
CA MET A 35 3.64 -66.48 33.05
C MET A 35 4.05 -65.08 33.58
N VAL A 36 4.26 -64.01 32.80
CA VAL A 36 4.55 -63.82 31.36
C VAL A 36 5.17 -62.42 31.17
N LEU A 37 5.89 -62.16 30.08
CA LEU A 37 6.38 -60.84 29.69
C LEU A 37 5.43 -60.14 28.70
N ARG A 38 5.43 -58.79 28.69
CA ARG A 38 4.91 -57.97 27.58
C ARG A 38 5.77 -56.72 27.41
N GLU A 39 6.63 -56.72 26.39
CA GLU A 39 7.34 -55.53 25.91
C GLU A 39 6.53 -54.76 24.86
N GLY A 40 6.96 -53.54 24.55
CA GLY A 40 6.47 -52.73 23.44
C GLY A 40 7.25 -52.94 22.13
N PRO A 41 6.76 -52.43 20.98
CA PRO A 41 7.21 -52.85 19.65
C PRO A 41 8.03 -51.79 18.88
N VAL A 42 8.54 -52.15 17.69
CA VAL A 42 8.39 -51.37 16.43
C VAL A 42 8.90 -52.16 15.20
N SER A 43 8.34 -51.85 14.02
CA SER A 43 8.57 -52.43 12.66
C SER A 43 7.53 -53.49 12.24
N GLY A 44 6.92 -53.44 11.05
CA GLY A 44 6.97 -52.44 9.97
C GLY A 44 6.43 -53.00 8.63
N ARG A 45 6.16 -52.13 7.63
CA ARG A 45 5.63 -52.44 6.26
C ARG A 45 4.14 -52.86 6.20
N THR A 46 3.34 -52.67 5.15
CA THR A 46 3.08 -51.64 4.09
C THR A 46 2.26 -52.32 2.98
N ALA A 47 1.12 -51.78 2.57
CA ALA A 47 0.44 -52.09 1.29
C ALA A 47 -0.51 -50.95 0.88
N HIS A 48 -0.76 -50.77 -0.42
CA HIS A 48 -1.66 -49.74 -0.98
C HIS A 48 -3.02 -50.34 -1.39
N ALA A 49 -4.08 -49.52 -1.35
CA ALA A 49 -4.93 -49.20 -2.53
C ALA A 49 -6.15 -48.33 -2.13
N ALA A 50 -6.45 -47.28 -2.90
CA ALA A 50 -7.73 -46.57 -2.88
C ALA A 50 -7.92 -45.80 -4.20
N SER A 51 -9.11 -45.92 -4.80
CA SER A 51 -9.53 -45.18 -6.01
C SER A 51 -10.84 -44.43 -5.76
N THR A 52 -11.11 -43.41 -6.58
CA THR A 52 -12.09 -42.32 -6.37
C THR A 52 -13.32 -42.41 -7.30
N VAL A 53 -14.10 -41.31 -7.38
CA VAL A 53 -15.28 -41.02 -8.24
C VAL A 53 -16.61 -41.56 -7.67
N THR A 54 -17.72 -40.82 -7.67
CA THR A 54 -18.01 -39.44 -8.17
C THR A 54 -17.91 -38.40 -7.02
N THR A 55 -18.65 -37.28 -6.84
CA THR A 55 -19.83 -36.65 -7.49
C THR A 55 -19.77 -35.10 -7.33
N ASP A 56 -20.71 -34.40 -7.96
CA ASP A 56 -20.83 -32.93 -8.15
C ASP A 56 -22.27 -32.44 -7.80
N PRO A 57 -22.65 -31.13 -7.84
CA PRO A 57 -21.91 -29.96 -8.38
C PRO A 57 -21.83 -28.68 -7.50
N SER A 58 -21.10 -27.68 -8.06
CA SER A 58 -21.01 -26.23 -7.72
C SER A 58 -22.35 -25.45 -7.70
N PRO A 59 -22.43 -24.13 -7.30
CA PRO A 59 -21.35 -23.12 -7.24
C PRO A 59 -21.26 -22.21 -5.97
N ALA A 60 -20.35 -21.23 -6.04
CA ALA A 60 -20.05 -20.13 -5.10
C ALA A 60 -21.15 -19.01 -5.08
N PRO A 61 -21.09 -17.91 -4.24
CA PRO A 61 -19.95 -17.37 -3.49
C PRO A 61 -20.22 -16.84 -2.04
N VAL A 62 -19.21 -16.16 -1.48
CA VAL A 62 -19.21 -15.40 -0.19
C VAL A 62 -20.18 -14.20 -0.22
N PRO A 63 -20.70 -13.71 0.92
CA PRO A 63 -19.96 -12.69 1.72
C PRO A 63 -20.11 -12.81 3.25
N SER A 64 -19.62 -11.78 3.96
CA SER A 64 -19.37 -11.73 5.42
C SER A 64 -20.49 -11.07 6.26
N LEU A 65 -20.27 -11.07 7.59
CA LEU A 65 -20.74 -10.12 8.61
C LEU A 65 -22.12 -10.28 9.28
N SER A 66 -22.05 -10.61 10.58
CA SER A 66 -22.79 -10.04 11.73
C SER A 66 -24.32 -9.88 11.72
N LEU A 67 -24.98 -10.39 12.78
CA LEU A 67 -25.60 -9.54 13.81
C LEU A 67 -26.00 -10.30 15.10
N VAL A 68 -26.29 -9.50 16.14
CA VAL A 68 -26.64 -9.85 17.54
C VAL A 68 -28.15 -9.58 17.72
N PRO A 69 -28.94 -10.43 18.43
CA PRO A 69 -29.28 -10.08 19.83
C PRO A 69 -29.53 -11.25 20.82
N ASP A 70 -29.21 -10.98 22.10
CA ASP A 70 -29.79 -11.58 23.32
C ASP A 70 -30.99 -10.73 23.77
N PRO A 71 -32.03 -11.32 24.40
CA PRO A 71 -32.27 -10.94 25.80
C PRO A 71 -32.91 -12.01 26.72
N ARG A 72 -32.28 -12.25 27.88
CA ARG A 72 -32.88 -12.37 29.24
C ARG A 72 -33.84 -13.57 29.50
N THR A 73 -33.71 -14.28 30.64
CA THR A 73 -34.25 -13.79 31.93
C THR A 73 -33.72 -14.55 33.18
N ARG A 74 -33.89 -13.94 34.36
CA ARG A 74 -33.61 -14.44 35.73
C ARG A 74 -34.96 -14.74 36.45
N PRO A 75 -35.01 -15.57 37.52
CA PRO A 75 -34.86 -15.04 38.90
C PRO A 75 -34.30 -16.04 39.96
N GLY A 76 -34.12 -15.56 41.21
CA GLY A 76 -33.76 -16.35 42.41
C GLY A 76 -32.46 -15.87 43.10
N THR A 77 -32.45 -14.77 43.88
CA THR A 77 -32.73 -14.63 45.33
C THR A 77 -31.58 -15.01 46.28
N ALA A 78 -31.32 -14.14 47.27
CA ALA A 78 -30.23 -14.16 48.27
C ALA A 78 -30.86 -14.14 49.71
N PRO A 79 -30.28 -13.64 50.84
CA PRO A 79 -28.99 -12.98 51.11
C PRO A 79 -28.29 -13.37 52.47
N ALA A 80 -27.42 -12.47 52.97
CA ALA A 80 -26.80 -12.34 54.31
C ALA A 80 -25.53 -13.17 54.63
N GLY A 81 -24.48 -12.62 55.27
CA GLY A 81 -24.29 -11.21 55.70
C GLY A 81 -22.88 -10.88 56.24
N GLU A 82 -22.60 -9.57 56.37
CA GLU A 82 -21.39 -8.91 56.94
C GLU A 82 -21.72 -8.32 58.36
N PRO A 83 -20.83 -7.68 59.18
CA PRO A 83 -19.66 -6.81 58.82
C PRO A 83 -18.41 -6.77 59.78
N GLY A 84 -17.41 -5.91 59.45
CA GLY A 84 -16.37 -5.33 60.36
C GLY A 84 -15.06 -6.14 60.53
N SER A 85 -13.80 -5.65 60.45
CA SER A 85 -13.14 -4.31 60.42
C SER A 85 -12.98 -3.58 61.78
N GLU A 86 -11.83 -3.01 62.22
CA GLU A 86 -10.42 -2.82 61.72
C GLU A 86 -9.42 -2.92 62.93
N ASP A 87 -8.08 -2.76 62.95
CA ASP A 87 -7.00 -2.51 61.95
C ASP A 87 -5.64 -3.20 62.34
N ARG A 88 -4.73 -2.52 63.06
CA ARG A 88 -3.26 -2.78 63.18
C ARG A 88 -2.64 -2.22 64.50
N PRO A 89 -1.29 -2.26 64.71
CA PRO A 89 -0.30 -3.35 64.74
C PRO A 89 0.42 -3.34 66.15
N PRO A 90 1.68 -3.81 66.39
CA PRO A 90 2.61 -4.72 65.69
C PRO A 90 3.04 -5.95 66.55
N ALA A 91 4.21 -6.55 66.25
CA ALA A 91 4.90 -7.57 67.05
C ALA A 91 5.79 -6.92 68.16
N PRO A 92 6.69 -7.62 68.92
CA PRO A 92 6.96 -9.06 69.11
C PRO A 92 6.85 -9.41 70.63
N PRO A 93 7.71 -10.21 71.33
CA PRO A 93 8.54 -11.41 70.98
C PRO A 93 8.35 -12.63 71.96
N SER A 94 9.05 -13.76 71.67
CA SER A 94 9.47 -14.81 72.65
C SER A 94 8.35 -15.72 73.23
N SER A 95 8.54 -16.90 73.86
CA SER A 95 9.61 -17.92 73.97
C SER A 95 9.08 -19.15 74.77
N VAL A 96 9.95 -20.15 75.04
CA VAL A 96 9.84 -21.28 76.00
C VAL A 96 9.29 -22.61 75.45
N ALA A 97 9.90 -23.72 75.92
CA ALA A 97 9.69 -25.11 75.47
C ALA A 97 9.47 -26.06 76.65
N LEU A 98 8.87 -27.23 76.37
CA LEU A 98 8.74 -28.47 77.18
C LEU A 98 8.22 -29.55 76.19
N ALA A 99 8.50 -30.87 76.23
CA ALA A 99 9.38 -31.76 77.00
C ALA A 99 9.53 -33.10 76.19
N ARG A 100 9.83 -34.33 76.65
CA ARG A 100 10.09 -34.95 77.97
C ARG A 100 10.74 -36.36 77.77
N ALA A 101 11.81 -36.69 78.51
CA ALA A 101 12.18 -38.06 78.96
C ALA A 101 12.52 -39.17 77.90
N SER A 102 13.12 -40.34 78.20
CA SER A 102 14.08 -40.82 79.25
C SER A 102 14.51 -42.29 78.94
N LEU A 103 15.34 -42.91 79.82
CA LEU A 103 15.66 -44.36 79.95
C LEU A 103 16.84 -44.87 79.07
N ARG A 104 17.73 -45.80 79.50
CA ARG A 104 17.88 -46.57 80.77
C ARG A 104 19.34 -47.05 80.98
N LEU A 105 19.73 -47.22 82.26
CA LEU A 105 20.66 -48.22 82.88
C LEU A 105 21.82 -48.85 82.04
N ALA A 106 23.11 -48.72 82.39
CA ALA A 106 23.89 -49.38 83.49
C ALA A 106 24.28 -50.86 83.21
N GLY A 107 25.46 -51.39 83.58
CA GLY A 107 26.66 -50.82 84.24
C GLY A 107 27.71 -51.88 84.65
N TRP A 108 28.82 -51.45 85.30
CA TRP A 108 29.91 -52.25 85.95
C TRP A 108 30.85 -53.08 85.01
N GLY A 109 32.14 -53.33 85.31
CA GLY A 109 33.06 -52.71 86.29
C GLY A 109 34.26 -53.59 86.75
N ARG A 110 35.47 -53.00 86.89
CA ARG A 110 36.73 -53.56 87.51
C ARG A 110 37.43 -54.73 86.74
N SER A 111 38.73 -55.05 86.90
CA SER A 111 40.03 -54.38 87.26
C SER A 111 41.19 -55.42 87.02
N ALA A 112 42.50 -55.31 87.30
CA ALA A 112 43.43 -54.37 87.97
C ALA A 112 44.92 -54.65 87.58
N ALA A 113 45.86 -53.75 87.94
CA ALA A 113 47.30 -53.97 88.26
C ALA A 113 48.31 -54.45 87.17
N ALA A 114 49.66 -54.27 87.26
CA ALA A 114 50.57 -53.28 87.91
C ALA A 114 52.05 -53.43 87.36
N PRO A 115 53.18 -52.97 87.98
CA PRO A 115 53.87 -51.72 87.57
C PRO A 115 55.44 -51.76 87.46
N HIS A 116 56.11 -50.58 87.58
CA HIS A 116 57.57 -50.23 87.71
C HIS A 116 58.29 -49.74 86.41
N ARG A 117 59.19 -48.71 86.38
CA ARG A 117 59.59 -47.57 87.28
C ARG A 117 60.32 -46.42 86.45
N PRO A 118 60.81 -45.28 87.03
CA PRO A 118 61.03 -43.95 86.36
C PRO A 118 62.54 -43.48 86.32
N PRO A 119 63.01 -42.17 86.34
CA PRO A 119 62.37 -40.82 86.33
C PRO A 119 63.02 -39.61 85.54
N GLY A 120 62.29 -38.46 85.45
CA GLY A 120 62.69 -37.06 85.06
C GLY A 120 61.46 -36.14 84.77
N GLN A 121 61.34 -34.80 84.90
CA GLN A 121 62.15 -33.58 85.23
C GLN A 121 63.04 -32.97 84.10
N LEU A 122 63.25 -31.64 83.89
CA LEU A 122 62.73 -30.31 84.38
C LEU A 122 63.08 -29.19 83.29
N ARG A 123 63.01 -27.83 83.35
CA ARG A 123 62.78 -26.78 84.39
C ARG A 123 62.00 -25.47 83.92
N GLU A 124 62.62 -24.27 83.87
CA GLU A 124 62.06 -22.86 83.95
C GLU A 124 63.03 -21.82 83.28
N ASP A 125 62.81 -20.50 83.07
CA ASP A 125 61.65 -19.57 82.80
C ASP A 125 62.19 -18.11 82.47
N ARG A 126 61.35 -17.20 81.89
CA ARG A 126 61.43 -15.70 81.76
C ARG A 126 62.47 -14.95 80.89
N GLY A 127 62.04 -13.80 80.32
CA GLY A 127 62.89 -12.69 79.80
C GLY A 127 62.19 -11.68 78.84
N LEU A 128 62.28 -10.36 79.11
CA LEU A 128 61.78 -9.18 78.34
C LEU A 128 62.81 -8.01 78.52
N PRO A 129 62.68 -6.77 77.96
CA PRO A 129 61.87 -6.20 76.85
C PRO A 129 62.73 -5.37 75.83
N GLY A 130 62.11 -4.60 74.88
CA GLY A 130 62.79 -3.45 74.22
C GLY A 130 62.30 -3.04 72.81
N ALA A 131 62.31 -1.73 72.50
CA ALA A 131 62.02 -1.08 71.19
C ALA A 131 62.70 0.34 71.16
N PRO A 132 62.58 1.23 70.14
CA PRO A 132 61.94 1.16 68.80
C PRO A 132 62.75 1.83 67.62
N ARG A 133 62.08 1.98 66.45
CA ARG A 133 62.21 3.06 65.40
C ARG A 133 63.36 3.09 64.34
N ALA A 134 62.93 3.06 63.05
CA ALA A 134 63.05 4.13 62.02
C ALA A 134 63.90 3.96 60.72
N ARG A 135 63.20 4.23 59.58
CA ARG A 135 63.58 4.98 58.34
C ARG A 135 64.45 4.39 57.20
N LEU A 136 63.94 4.62 55.96
CA LEU A 136 64.60 4.67 54.62
C LEU A 136 65.18 3.30 54.13
N GLY A 137 65.27 2.92 52.84
CA GLY A 137 65.26 3.58 51.52
C GLY A 137 66.54 3.13 50.76
N ALA A 138 66.67 2.98 49.42
CA ALA A 138 65.79 3.01 48.24
C ALA A 138 66.58 2.42 47.02
N VAL A 139 65.99 2.35 45.80
CA VAL A 139 66.65 1.98 44.50
C VAL A 139 67.08 0.48 44.40
N GLY A 140 67.16 -0.22 43.24
CA GLY A 140 66.73 0.05 41.86
C GLY A 140 67.65 -0.60 40.79
N LEU A 141 67.24 -0.53 39.50
CA LEU A 141 68.01 -0.83 38.25
C LEU A 141 68.16 -2.29 37.72
N CYS A 142 67.98 -2.39 36.39
CA CYS A 142 68.54 -3.40 35.45
C CYS A 142 69.62 -2.68 34.58
N PRO A 143 70.17 -3.18 33.43
CA PRO A 143 70.07 -4.49 32.74
C PRO A 143 71.40 -5.04 32.12
N GLY A 144 71.35 -6.21 31.42
CA GLY A 144 71.94 -6.33 30.07
C GLY A 144 73.04 -7.38 29.71
N GLY A 145 72.76 -8.23 28.70
CA GLY A 145 73.74 -8.91 27.81
C GLY A 145 74.33 -10.27 28.25
N ARG A 146 74.97 -11.09 27.38
CA ARG A 146 75.06 -11.14 25.89
C ARG A 146 75.77 -12.45 25.40
N ARG A 147 75.17 -13.20 24.44
CA ARG A 147 75.78 -14.26 23.54
C ARG A 147 76.46 -15.48 24.24
N GLY A 148 76.65 -16.68 23.68
CA GLY A 148 76.31 -17.40 22.42
C GLY A 148 77.16 -18.71 22.36
N GLY A 149 76.91 -19.80 21.61
CA GLY A 149 75.87 -20.21 20.64
C GLY A 149 76.21 -21.62 20.05
N SER A 150 75.60 -22.02 18.91
CA SER A 150 75.90 -23.24 18.09
C SER A 150 75.34 -24.60 18.60
N ALA A 151 74.96 -25.62 17.78
CA ALA A 151 74.33 -25.67 16.43
C ALA A 151 73.81 -27.09 16.05
N ARG A 152 72.88 -27.14 15.07
CA ARG A 152 72.44 -28.25 14.15
C ARG A 152 71.16 -29.08 14.44
N SER A 153 70.24 -29.00 13.46
CA SER A 153 69.30 -30.02 12.93
C SER A 153 68.13 -30.56 13.80
N ALA A 154 66.93 -30.84 13.26
CA ALA A 154 66.39 -30.61 11.90
C ALA A 154 64.83 -30.64 11.82
N ARG A 155 64.26 -30.08 10.73
CA ARG A 155 62.83 -30.16 10.24
C ARG A 155 61.76 -29.53 11.17
N GLY A 156 60.85 -28.63 10.76
CA GLY A 156 60.54 -27.98 9.48
C GLY A 156 59.45 -28.67 8.64
N ALA A 157 58.46 -28.02 8.00
CA ALA A 157 57.99 -26.61 8.02
C ALA A 157 56.56 -26.52 7.38
N PRO A 158 55.78 -25.41 7.51
CA PRO A 158 54.33 -25.38 7.17
C PRO A 158 53.87 -24.41 6.05
N ARG A 159 52.55 -24.47 5.75
CA ARG A 159 51.67 -23.52 4.99
C ARG A 159 51.78 -23.47 3.46
N ARG A 160 50.63 -23.12 2.84
CA ARG A 160 50.44 -22.79 1.40
C ARG A 160 50.01 -21.33 1.24
N ARG A 161 50.25 -20.76 0.05
CA ARG A 161 49.57 -19.58 -0.52
C ARG A 161 49.34 -19.84 -2.02
N ALA A 162 48.49 -19.05 -2.68
CA ALA A 162 48.15 -19.21 -4.11
C ALA A 162 49.01 -18.34 -5.03
N LEU A 163 49.10 -18.68 -6.34
CA LEU A 163 48.69 -17.81 -7.47
C LEU A 163 48.98 -18.39 -8.89
N SER A 164 48.00 -18.24 -9.78
CA SER A 164 48.02 -17.93 -11.23
C SER A 164 48.97 -18.55 -12.29
N VAL A 165 48.35 -19.24 -13.28
CA VAL A 165 48.34 -18.93 -14.76
C VAL A 165 49.52 -19.30 -15.71
N ALA A 166 49.14 -19.82 -16.90
CA ALA A 166 49.82 -19.87 -18.23
C ALA A 166 50.99 -20.88 -18.48
N ARG A 167 51.23 -21.44 -19.70
CA ARG A 167 50.48 -21.66 -20.99
C ARG A 167 51.37 -22.55 -21.95
N VAL A 168 50.91 -22.86 -23.19
CA VAL A 168 51.69 -23.26 -24.41
C VAL A 168 52.11 -24.76 -24.47
N ASP A 169 51.95 -25.55 -25.57
CA ASP A 169 51.23 -25.35 -26.86
C ASP A 169 51.02 -26.66 -27.71
N ARG A 170 50.32 -26.49 -28.85
CA ARG A 170 50.20 -27.34 -30.09
C ARG A 170 49.11 -28.44 -30.14
N GLY A 171 48.36 -28.60 -31.24
CA GLY A 171 48.19 -27.70 -32.42
C GLY A 171 47.66 -28.36 -33.71
N GLY A 172 47.03 -27.55 -34.59
CA GLY A 172 46.59 -27.91 -35.97
C GLY A 172 45.09 -28.26 -36.10
N ASN A 173 44.39 -27.97 -37.22
CA ASN A 173 44.81 -27.33 -38.48
C ASN A 173 43.59 -26.69 -39.23
N VAL A 174 43.81 -25.78 -40.21
CA VAL A 174 42.74 -25.07 -40.99
C VAL A 174 43.15 -24.83 -42.45
N PRO A 175 42.22 -24.93 -43.42
CA PRO A 175 41.97 -23.91 -44.47
C PRO A 175 40.44 -23.60 -44.59
N ALA A 176 39.91 -22.46 -45.08
CA ALA A 176 40.14 -21.64 -46.30
C ALA A 176 39.68 -22.35 -47.60
N SER A 177 38.93 -21.76 -48.55
CA SER A 177 38.40 -20.38 -48.76
C SER A 177 37.23 -20.35 -49.79
N GLU A 178 36.87 -19.17 -50.32
CA GLU A 178 35.92 -18.87 -51.45
C GLU A 178 34.42 -18.70 -51.05
N ARG A 179 33.72 -17.58 -51.37
CA ARG A 179 33.22 -16.97 -52.65
C ARG A 179 31.98 -17.71 -53.23
N ASP A 180 30.93 -17.07 -53.79
CA ASP A 180 30.69 -15.68 -54.20
C ASP A 180 29.17 -15.33 -54.32
N LEU A 181 28.84 -14.02 -54.35
CA LEU A 181 27.70 -13.33 -55.05
C LEU A 181 26.17 -13.52 -54.70
N ALA A 182 25.44 -12.43 -55.02
CA ALA A 182 24.04 -12.30 -55.51
C ALA A 182 22.78 -12.33 -54.58
N LEU A 183 22.30 -11.11 -54.24
CA LEU A 183 20.95 -10.48 -54.44
C LEU A 183 19.59 -11.19 -54.07
N PRO A 184 18.47 -10.43 -53.89
CA PRO A 184 17.28 -10.91 -53.15
C PRO A 184 15.96 -11.08 -53.94
N ALA A 185 15.13 -12.02 -53.49
CA ALA A 185 13.66 -12.20 -53.68
C ALA A 185 13.26 -13.54 -53.00
N ALA A 186 12.02 -13.87 -52.62
CA ALA A 186 10.79 -13.15 -52.24
C ALA A 186 9.86 -14.19 -51.53
N GLY A 187 8.66 -13.80 -51.07
CA GLY A 187 7.70 -14.71 -50.38
C GLY A 187 7.66 -14.47 -48.86
N GLU A 188 6.89 -13.52 -48.33
CA GLU A 188 5.42 -13.46 -48.25
C GLU A 188 4.81 -14.45 -47.24
N LEU A 189 4.30 -13.88 -46.14
CA LEU A 189 3.03 -14.27 -45.53
C LEU A 189 2.44 -13.03 -44.85
N GLU A 190 1.18 -12.72 -45.13
CA GLU A 190 0.55 -11.44 -44.76
C GLU A 190 0.07 -11.41 -43.30
N GLU A 191 0.20 -10.25 -42.64
CA GLU A 191 -0.68 -9.84 -41.54
C GLU A 191 -1.33 -8.50 -41.90
N VAL A 192 -2.62 -8.51 -42.26
CA VAL A 192 -3.35 -7.34 -42.77
C VAL A 192 -3.65 -6.33 -41.65
N ARG A 193 -2.68 -5.46 -41.37
CA ARG A 193 -2.80 -4.35 -40.42
C ARG A 193 -3.40 -3.12 -41.10
N GLY A 194 -4.73 -3.05 -41.15
CA GLY A 194 -5.47 -1.91 -41.72
C GLY A 194 -5.24 -0.59 -40.96
N GLN A 195 -4.19 0.16 -41.32
CA GLN A 195 -4.02 1.56 -40.94
C GLN A 195 -4.81 2.46 -41.89
N VAL A 196 -5.98 2.93 -41.48
CA VAL A 196 -6.64 4.06 -42.15
C VAL A 196 -5.93 5.35 -41.72
N GLN A 197 -4.82 5.69 -42.39
CA GLN A 197 -4.33 7.07 -42.39
C GLN A 197 -5.13 7.87 -43.41
N LEU A 198 -6.16 8.59 -42.95
CA LEU A 198 -6.72 9.70 -43.70
C LEU A 198 -5.69 10.83 -43.74
N LYS A 199 -4.86 10.82 -44.78
CA LYS A 199 -3.86 11.86 -45.08
C LYS A 199 -4.10 12.51 -46.43
N ASP A 200 -5.35 12.51 -46.89
CA ASP A 200 -5.80 13.37 -47.98
C ASP A 200 -5.81 14.82 -47.53
N ASN A 201 -4.77 15.55 -47.89
CA ASN A 201 -4.75 16.99 -47.83
C ASN A 201 -3.90 17.53 -48.99
N CYS A 202 -4.36 18.61 -49.61
CA CYS A 202 -3.77 19.23 -50.80
C CYS A 202 -3.82 18.43 -52.12
N LEU A 203 -5.02 18.23 -52.71
CA LEU A 203 -5.18 18.44 -54.16
C LEU A 203 -6.58 18.93 -54.62
N LEU A 204 -7.27 19.73 -53.79
CA LEU A 204 -8.49 20.43 -54.23
C LEU A 204 -8.68 21.77 -53.49
N ASN A 205 -7.66 22.63 -53.56
CA ASN A 205 -7.71 24.01 -53.04
C ASN A 205 -7.54 25.01 -54.20
N SER A 206 -8.52 24.94 -55.10
CA SER A 206 -8.80 25.84 -56.22
C SER A 206 -10.30 25.63 -56.49
N VAL A 207 -11.21 26.60 -56.33
CA VAL A 207 -11.09 28.07 -56.32
C VAL A 207 -11.76 28.65 -55.04
N ILE A 208 -11.83 29.99 -54.93
CA ILE A 208 -12.63 30.79 -53.97
C ILE A 208 -12.02 30.94 -52.56
N LYS A 209 -11.00 31.81 -52.46
CA LYS A 209 -11.00 32.85 -51.40
C LYS A 209 -10.17 34.10 -51.71
N SER A 210 -10.60 34.89 -52.70
CA SER A 210 -10.08 36.25 -52.91
C SER A 210 -11.03 37.11 -53.75
N LEU A 211 -11.86 37.92 -53.09
CA LEU A 211 -12.50 39.10 -53.69
C LEU A 211 -12.56 40.22 -52.62
N PRO A 212 -12.10 41.45 -52.90
CA PRO A 212 -12.11 42.56 -51.94
C PRO A 212 -13.49 43.25 -51.86
N PRO A 213 -13.73 44.10 -50.84
CA PRO A 213 -15.01 44.80 -50.66
C PRO A 213 -15.09 46.12 -51.42
N GLY A 214 -16.32 46.53 -51.75
CA GLY A 214 -16.66 47.93 -52.07
C GLY A 214 -16.64 48.30 -53.55
N GLY A 215 -17.82 48.59 -54.10
CA GLY A 215 -18.02 49.25 -55.39
C GLY A 215 -19.49 49.69 -55.50
N PRO A 216 -19.79 50.95 -55.85
CA PRO A 216 -21.17 51.43 -55.95
C PRO A 216 -21.86 50.86 -57.20
N ALA A 217 -23.17 50.64 -57.13
CA ALA A 217 -23.96 50.27 -58.30
C ALA A 217 -24.21 51.51 -59.19
N PRO A 218 -23.76 51.52 -60.45
CA PRO A 218 -24.23 52.49 -61.43
C PRO A 218 -25.62 52.09 -61.96
N VAL A 219 -26.38 53.07 -62.44
CA VAL A 219 -27.62 52.82 -63.18
C VAL A 219 -27.28 52.18 -64.53
N LEU A 220 -28.05 51.16 -64.91
CA LEU A 220 -28.39 50.94 -66.32
C LEU A 220 -29.88 50.61 -66.41
N GLU A 221 -30.45 50.96 -67.56
CA GLU A 221 -31.86 51.25 -67.77
C GLU A 221 -32.35 50.48 -69.01
N GLU A 222 -33.68 50.41 -69.18
CA GLU A 222 -34.38 49.82 -70.33
C GLU A 222 -34.16 48.32 -70.67
N ALA A 223 -35.29 47.61 -70.70
CA ALA A 223 -35.77 46.83 -71.86
C ALA A 223 -36.33 45.43 -71.51
N TYR A 224 -37.47 45.38 -70.81
CA TYR A 224 -38.50 44.37 -71.07
C TYR A 224 -39.86 44.90 -70.61
N ASP A 225 -40.53 45.62 -71.51
CA ASP A 225 -41.91 46.08 -71.32
C ASP A 225 -42.89 45.10 -72.00
N HIS A 226 -44.14 45.13 -71.53
CA HIS A 226 -45.31 44.46 -72.10
C HIS A 226 -45.27 42.91 -72.13
N LEU A 227 -45.82 42.28 -71.08
CA LEU A 227 -46.89 41.27 -71.27
C LEU A 227 -47.68 41.02 -69.97
N LEU A 228 -48.96 41.41 -70.00
CA LEU A 228 -50.02 41.02 -69.06
C LEU A 228 -49.83 41.41 -67.58
N GLU A 229 -50.12 42.67 -67.26
CA GLU A 229 -50.79 42.98 -65.99
C GLU A 229 -52.17 42.29 -65.95
N ALA A 230 -52.22 41.05 -65.48
CA ALA A 230 -53.41 40.61 -64.77
C ALA A 230 -53.48 41.41 -63.46
N PRO A 231 -54.65 41.94 -63.04
CA PRO A 231 -54.79 42.60 -61.75
C PRO A 231 -54.65 41.54 -60.65
N VAL A 232 -53.41 41.31 -60.19
CA VAL A 232 -53.07 40.33 -59.14
C VAL A 232 -53.89 40.66 -57.92
N THR A 233 -54.87 39.81 -57.60
CA THR A 233 -55.84 40.14 -56.57
C THR A 233 -55.16 40.23 -55.21
N ARG A 234 -55.76 40.97 -54.28
CA ARG A 234 -55.20 41.12 -52.93
C ARG A 234 -55.06 39.76 -52.23
N GLU A 235 -55.85 38.75 -52.58
CA GLU A 235 -55.65 37.37 -52.16
C GLU A 235 -54.39 36.75 -52.76
N GLN A 236 -54.11 36.88 -54.06
CA GLN A 236 -52.91 36.33 -54.70
C GLN A 236 -51.62 36.94 -54.13
N LEU A 237 -51.58 38.26 -53.95
CA LEU A 237 -50.41 38.95 -53.39
C LEU A 237 -50.16 38.56 -51.92
N ASN A 238 -51.23 38.35 -51.14
CA ASN A 238 -51.14 37.78 -49.80
C ASN A 238 -50.76 36.29 -49.82
N HIS A 239 -51.23 35.51 -50.80
CA HIS A 239 -50.85 34.10 -50.96
C HIS A 239 -49.35 33.94 -51.19
N TYR A 240 -48.76 34.71 -52.11
CA TYR A 240 -47.30 34.71 -52.33
C TYR A 240 -46.53 35.19 -51.10
N ARG A 241 -47.02 36.19 -50.35
CA ARG A 241 -46.41 36.57 -49.06
C ARG A 241 -46.44 35.41 -48.07
N ASN A 242 -47.60 34.80 -47.86
CA ASN A 242 -47.77 33.70 -46.91
C ASN A 242 -46.91 32.47 -47.27
N VAL A 243 -46.80 32.15 -48.57
CA VAL A 243 -45.91 31.07 -49.06
C VAL A 243 -44.44 31.43 -48.83
N ALA A 244 -44.02 32.68 -49.06
CA ALA A 244 -42.66 33.13 -48.78
C ALA A 244 -42.33 33.17 -47.27
N GLU A 245 -43.30 33.52 -46.41
CA GLU A 245 -43.16 33.51 -44.96
C GLU A 245 -43.16 32.09 -44.38
N ALA A 246 -43.96 31.18 -44.95
CA ALA A 246 -43.90 29.75 -44.65
C ALA A 246 -42.53 29.15 -45.03
N ALA A 247 -42.07 29.37 -46.27
CA ALA A 247 -40.76 28.90 -46.74
C ALA A 247 -39.59 29.48 -45.92
N ARG A 248 -39.69 30.73 -45.45
CA ARG A 248 -38.71 31.32 -44.51
C ARG A 248 -38.77 30.68 -43.12
N SER A 249 -39.96 30.32 -42.65
CA SER A 249 -40.15 29.63 -41.37
C SER A 249 -39.64 28.19 -41.41
N GLU A 250 -39.87 27.48 -42.52
CA GLU A 250 -39.31 26.15 -42.79
C GLU A 250 -37.78 26.20 -42.94
N LEU A 251 -37.24 27.21 -43.61
CA LEU A 251 -35.78 27.44 -43.68
C LEU A 251 -35.19 27.73 -42.29
N ALA A 252 -35.85 28.53 -41.45
CA ALA A 252 -35.41 28.77 -40.08
C ALA A 252 -35.48 27.48 -39.22
N ALA A 253 -36.55 26.70 -39.34
CA ALA A 253 -36.71 25.43 -38.62
C ALA A 253 -35.64 24.39 -39.04
N THR A 254 -35.38 24.26 -40.34
CA THR A 254 -34.34 23.35 -40.87
C THR A 254 -32.92 23.81 -40.54
N LEU A 255 -32.66 25.13 -40.46
CA LEU A 255 -31.40 25.65 -39.93
C LEU A 255 -31.21 25.32 -38.45
N VAL A 256 -32.24 25.47 -37.61
CA VAL A 256 -32.16 25.08 -36.18
C VAL A 256 -31.95 23.57 -36.01
N GLN A 257 -32.60 22.74 -36.82
CA GLN A 257 -32.37 21.28 -36.85
C GLN A 257 -30.95 20.93 -37.33
N PHE A 258 -30.40 21.66 -38.30
CA PHE A 258 -29.02 21.48 -38.76
C PHE A 258 -28.02 21.89 -37.67
N GLU A 259 -28.26 22.99 -36.95
CA GLU A 259 -27.41 23.41 -35.83
C GLU A 259 -27.48 22.45 -34.65
N SER A 260 -28.64 21.89 -34.32
CA SER A 260 -28.78 20.88 -33.27
C SER A 260 -28.04 19.59 -33.65
N ALA A 261 -28.28 19.06 -34.85
CA ALA A 261 -27.57 17.88 -35.36
C ALA A 261 -26.05 18.10 -35.46
N GLN A 262 -25.60 19.31 -35.81
CA GLN A 262 -24.18 19.66 -35.80
C GLN A 262 -23.61 19.76 -34.37
N SER A 263 -24.43 20.15 -33.37
CA SER A 263 -24.04 20.13 -31.96
C SER A 263 -23.92 18.71 -31.42
N GLU A 264 -24.87 17.84 -31.74
CA GLU A 264 -24.85 16.41 -31.41
C GLU A 264 -23.63 15.72 -32.04
N LEU A 265 -23.31 16.00 -33.31
CA LEU A 265 -22.11 15.49 -33.97
C LEU A 265 -20.81 15.98 -33.29
N ARG A 266 -20.77 17.22 -32.77
CA ARG A 266 -19.63 17.72 -31.98
C ARG A 266 -19.52 17.00 -30.63
N GLU A 267 -20.64 16.77 -29.95
CA GLU A 267 -20.67 16.08 -28.66
C GLU A 267 -20.30 14.59 -28.81
N LEU A 268 -20.84 13.90 -29.82
CA LEU A 268 -20.51 12.51 -30.15
C LEU A 268 -19.03 12.34 -30.51
N ARG A 269 -18.44 13.29 -31.25
CA ARG A 269 -16.98 13.32 -31.49
C ARG A 269 -16.17 13.50 -30.21
N SER A 270 -16.61 14.36 -29.30
CA SER A 270 -15.96 14.54 -27.97
C SER A 270 -16.07 13.27 -27.09
N LYS A 271 -17.24 12.63 -27.09
CA LYS A 271 -17.48 11.33 -26.43
C LYS A 271 -16.63 10.20 -27.05
N MET A 272 -16.49 10.17 -28.38
CA MET A 272 -15.63 9.22 -29.08
C MET A 272 -14.15 9.41 -28.71
N LEU A 273 -13.65 10.65 -28.70
CA LEU A 273 -12.26 10.97 -28.35
C LEU A 273 -11.95 10.64 -26.88
N SER A 274 -12.86 10.93 -25.94
CA SER A 274 -12.65 10.57 -24.53
C SER A 274 -12.66 9.04 -24.32
N LYS A 275 -13.50 8.31 -25.07
CA LYS A 275 -13.42 6.84 -25.11
C LYS A 275 -12.12 6.34 -25.72
N GLU A 276 -11.63 6.95 -26.81
CA GLU A 276 -10.34 6.60 -27.41
C GLU A 276 -9.17 6.80 -26.44
N VAL A 277 -9.18 7.86 -25.63
CA VAL A 277 -8.22 8.07 -24.53
C VAL A 277 -8.32 6.96 -23.49
N SER A 278 -9.51 6.65 -22.98
CA SER A 278 -9.68 5.55 -22.01
C SER A 278 -9.24 4.18 -22.55
N CYS A 279 -9.41 3.95 -23.85
CA CYS A 279 -8.92 2.74 -24.54
C CYS A 279 -7.40 2.72 -24.73
N LYS A 280 -6.71 3.88 -24.72
CA LYS A 280 -5.24 3.97 -24.71
C LYS A 280 -4.69 3.76 -23.30
N GLU A 281 -5.36 4.31 -22.28
CA GLU A 281 -5.04 4.11 -20.86
C GLU A 281 -5.17 2.64 -20.46
N LEU A 282 -6.31 2.00 -20.75
CA LEU A 282 -6.53 0.56 -20.50
C LEU A 282 -5.53 -0.34 -21.26
N LYS A 283 -5.05 0.07 -22.45
CA LYS A 283 -3.97 -0.64 -23.15
C LYS A 283 -2.64 -0.49 -22.44
N ALA A 284 -2.29 0.71 -21.96
CA ALA A 284 -1.07 0.93 -21.18
C ALA A 284 -1.07 0.15 -19.86
N GLU A 285 -2.22 0.08 -19.17
CA GLU A 285 -2.39 -0.80 -18.01
C GLU A 285 -2.23 -2.27 -18.38
N MET A 286 -2.85 -2.74 -19.47
CA MET A 286 -2.73 -4.14 -19.91
C MET A 286 -1.26 -4.52 -20.24
N GLU A 287 -0.50 -3.66 -20.91
CA GLU A 287 0.93 -3.92 -21.15
C GLU A 287 1.75 -3.87 -19.85
N SER A 288 1.42 -2.99 -18.89
CA SER A 288 2.02 -2.99 -17.55
C SER A 288 1.74 -4.29 -16.78
N TYR A 289 0.52 -4.83 -16.86
CA TYR A 289 0.17 -6.14 -16.29
C TYR A 289 0.92 -7.29 -16.98
N LYS A 290 1.05 -7.27 -18.31
CA LYS A 290 1.87 -8.24 -19.06
C LYS A 290 3.34 -8.19 -18.65
N GLU A 291 3.93 -7.00 -18.55
CA GLU A 291 5.33 -6.84 -18.16
C GLU A 291 5.56 -7.32 -16.72
N ASN A 292 4.67 -6.97 -15.79
CA ASN A 292 4.69 -7.45 -14.41
C ASN A 292 4.57 -8.98 -14.35
N ASN A 293 3.72 -9.58 -15.18
CA ASN A 293 3.59 -11.03 -15.29
C ASN A 293 4.87 -11.67 -15.88
N ALA A 294 5.48 -11.07 -16.91
CA ALA A 294 6.73 -11.55 -17.49
C ALA A 294 7.89 -11.49 -16.49
N ARG A 295 8.03 -10.37 -15.76
CA ARG A 295 9.01 -10.22 -14.66
C ARG A 295 8.81 -11.28 -13.56
N LYS A 296 7.56 -11.54 -13.14
CA LYS A 296 7.22 -12.61 -12.19
C LYS A 296 7.51 -14.01 -12.73
N SER A 297 7.28 -14.24 -14.02
CA SER A 297 7.52 -15.52 -14.68
C SER A 297 9.02 -15.81 -14.80
N SER A 298 9.82 -14.79 -15.15
CA SER A 298 11.28 -14.85 -15.16
C SER A 298 11.85 -15.12 -13.76
N LEU A 299 11.31 -14.48 -12.72
CA LEU A 299 11.68 -14.77 -11.33
C LEU A 299 11.30 -16.20 -10.91
N LEU A 300 10.13 -16.70 -11.33
CA LEU A 300 9.71 -18.08 -11.08
C LEU A 300 10.59 -19.11 -11.80
N ILE A 301 11.09 -18.81 -13.00
CA ILE A 301 12.07 -19.63 -13.72
C ILE A 301 13.39 -19.64 -12.93
N SER A 302 13.98 -18.48 -12.67
CA SER A 302 15.24 -18.38 -11.90
C SER A 302 15.18 -19.02 -10.51
N LEU A 303 14.02 -18.99 -9.84
CA LEU A 303 13.83 -19.69 -8.56
C LEU A 303 13.68 -21.21 -8.71
N ARG A 304 13.12 -21.71 -9.82
CA ARG A 304 13.10 -23.15 -10.14
C ARG A 304 14.48 -23.65 -10.52
N ASP A 305 15.19 -22.91 -11.37
CA ASP A 305 16.56 -23.24 -11.79
C ASP A 305 17.45 -23.40 -10.55
N ARG A 306 17.40 -22.43 -9.61
CA ARG A 306 18.17 -22.50 -8.36
C ARG A 306 17.70 -23.60 -7.39
N VAL A 307 16.45 -24.05 -7.47
CA VAL A 307 16.00 -25.23 -6.72
C VAL A 307 16.57 -26.51 -7.34
N GLN A 308 16.55 -26.62 -8.66
CA GLN A 308 17.18 -27.74 -9.37
C GLN A 308 18.70 -27.79 -9.13
N GLU A 309 19.41 -26.66 -9.17
CA GLU A 309 20.83 -26.58 -8.81
C GLU A 309 21.09 -27.14 -7.39
N LEU A 310 20.26 -26.77 -6.41
CA LEU A 310 20.38 -27.27 -5.03
C LEU A 310 19.99 -28.75 -4.88
N GLU A 311 19.07 -29.26 -5.69
CA GLU A 311 18.72 -30.69 -5.74
C GLU A 311 19.84 -31.51 -6.39
N GLU A 312 20.47 -31.00 -7.45
CA GLU A 312 21.64 -31.59 -8.10
C GLU A 312 22.88 -31.55 -7.19
N GLU A 313 23.14 -30.44 -6.49
CA GLU A 313 24.17 -30.36 -5.44
C GLU A 313 23.90 -31.37 -4.32
N SER A 314 22.65 -31.49 -3.85
CA SER A 314 22.24 -32.45 -2.83
C SER A 314 22.46 -33.91 -3.28
N ALA A 315 22.13 -34.23 -4.53
CA ALA A 315 22.40 -35.55 -5.13
C ALA A 315 23.91 -35.82 -5.29
N ALA A 316 24.69 -34.82 -5.70
CA ALA A 316 26.15 -34.90 -5.78
C ALA A 316 26.78 -35.12 -4.39
N LEU A 317 26.29 -34.43 -3.36
CA LEU A 317 26.75 -34.55 -1.97
C LEU A 317 26.35 -35.92 -1.39
N SER A 318 25.13 -36.41 -1.69
CA SER A 318 24.66 -37.75 -1.32
C SER A 318 25.52 -38.86 -1.96
N THR A 319 25.78 -38.80 -3.27
CA THR A 319 26.65 -39.78 -3.94
C THR A 319 28.10 -39.67 -3.47
N SER A 320 28.59 -38.47 -3.15
CA SER A 320 29.90 -38.26 -2.51
C SER A 320 29.96 -38.92 -1.13
N LYS A 321 28.95 -38.72 -0.28
CA LYS A 321 28.82 -39.36 1.03
C LYS A 321 28.87 -40.88 0.89
N ILE A 322 28.06 -41.47 0.00
CA ILE A 322 28.04 -42.92 -0.26
C ILE A 322 29.42 -43.43 -0.68
N ARG A 323 30.14 -42.73 -1.57
CA ARG A 323 31.53 -43.08 -1.93
C ARG A 323 32.46 -43.06 -0.72
N THR A 324 32.43 -41.98 0.09
CA THR A 324 33.28 -41.90 1.29
C THR A 324 32.97 -42.95 2.34
N GLU A 325 31.69 -43.35 2.47
CA GLU A 325 31.26 -44.41 3.37
C GLU A 325 31.75 -45.79 2.88
N ILE A 326 31.67 -46.07 1.58
CA ILE A 326 32.24 -47.28 0.96
C ILE A 326 33.76 -47.33 1.17
N THR A 327 34.48 -46.22 0.95
CA THR A 327 35.93 -46.13 1.20
C THR A 327 36.26 -46.37 2.67
N ALA A 328 35.51 -45.78 3.60
CA ALA A 328 35.68 -46.01 5.03
C ALA A 328 35.42 -47.47 5.42
N GLN A 329 34.37 -48.10 4.86
CA GLN A 329 34.09 -49.52 5.07
C GLN A 329 35.19 -50.44 4.50
N SER A 330 35.82 -50.09 3.37
CA SER A 330 37.00 -50.82 2.86
C SER A 330 38.17 -50.71 3.82
N ALA A 331 38.55 -49.49 4.20
CA ALA A 331 39.64 -49.24 5.15
C ALA A 331 39.40 -49.92 6.51
N ILE A 332 38.15 -50.04 6.98
CA ILE A 332 37.79 -50.79 8.19
C ILE A 332 38.02 -52.30 8.00
N LYS A 333 37.62 -52.88 6.86
CA LYS A 333 37.86 -54.30 6.54
C LYS A 333 39.36 -54.60 6.45
N GLU A 334 40.12 -53.75 5.75
CA GLU A 334 41.58 -53.85 5.65
C GLU A 334 42.24 -53.75 7.04
N ASN A 335 41.80 -52.84 7.90
CA ASN A 335 42.28 -52.77 9.29
C ASN A 335 41.90 -54.00 10.13
N GLN A 336 40.76 -54.64 9.88
CA GLN A 336 40.39 -55.90 10.54
C GLN A 336 41.28 -57.06 10.05
N GLU A 337 41.60 -57.12 8.76
CA GLU A 337 42.51 -58.13 8.21
C GLU A 337 43.95 -57.93 8.69
N LEU A 338 44.44 -56.69 8.74
CA LEU A 338 45.74 -56.36 9.33
C LEU A 338 45.78 -56.74 10.82
N LYS A 339 44.71 -56.52 11.59
CA LYS A 339 44.62 -56.99 12.99
C LYS A 339 44.71 -58.50 13.10
N LYS A 340 44.05 -59.27 12.22
CA LYS A 340 44.20 -60.74 12.18
C LYS A 340 45.65 -61.14 11.89
N LYS A 341 46.27 -60.55 10.86
CA LYS A 341 47.69 -60.79 10.51
C LYS A 341 48.65 -60.44 11.64
N VAL A 342 48.39 -59.38 12.42
CA VAL A 342 49.18 -59.03 13.62
C VAL A 342 49.03 -60.08 14.72
N VAL A 343 47.83 -60.63 14.95
CA VAL A 343 47.63 -61.74 15.91
C VAL A 343 48.35 -62.99 15.43
N GLU A 344 48.17 -63.41 14.18
CA GLU A 344 48.88 -64.57 13.60
C GLU A 344 50.41 -64.42 13.66
N LEU A 345 50.94 -63.21 13.42
CA LEU A 345 52.38 -62.94 13.53
C LEU A 345 52.84 -62.94 15.00
N GLY A 346 51.99 -62.52 15.94
CA GLY A 346 52.22 -62.66 17.37
C GLY A 346 52.27 -64.12 17.82
N GLU A 347 51.35 -64.96 17.34
CA GLU A 347 51.34 -66.41 17.59
C GLU A 347 52.56 -67.10 16.98
N LYS A 348 52.92 -66.77 15.73
CA LYS A 348 54.14 -67.25 15.05
C LYS A 348 55.40 -66.82 15.82
N LEU A 349 55.48 -65.56 16.27
CA LEU A 349 56.59 -65.07 17.10
C LEU A 349 56.66 -65.80 18.46
N GLN A 350 55.52 -66.03 19.12
CA GLN A 350 55.48 -66.77 20.38
C GLN A 350 55.88 -68.24 20.19
N LYS A 351 55.54 -68.86 19.05
CA LYS A 351 56.02 -70.20 18.68
C LYS A 351 57.52 -70.21 18.45
N CYS A 352 58.06 -69.28 17.66
CA CYS A 352 59.51 -69.19 17.42
C CYS A 352 60.30 -68.80 18.68
N LEU A 353 59.71 -68.08 19.64
CA LEU A 353 60.32 -67.85 20.95
C LEU A 353 60.41 -69.13 21.78
N LYS A 354 59.35 -69.98 21.79
CA LYS A 354 59.40 -71.31 22.43
C LYS A 354 60.43 -72.21 21.76
N GLU A 355 60.42 -72.29 20.43
CA GLU A 355 61.40 -73.04 19.64
C GLU A 355 62.83 -72.54 19.89
N ASN A 356 63.03 -71.23 20.11
CA ASN A 356 64.34 -70.67 20.46
C ASN A 356 64.75 -70.98 21.92
N GLU A 357 63.81 -70.99 22.87
CA GLU A 357 64.09 -71.43 24.25
C GLU A 357 64.42 -72.93 24.30
N GLU A 358 63.68 -73.75 23.55
CA GLU A 358 63.93 -75.18 23.34
C GLU A 358 65.28 -75.42 22.64
N ASN A 359 65.58 -74.70 21.55
CA ASN A 359 66.88 -74.76 20.88
C ASN A 359 68.02 -74.30 21.80
N LYS A 360 67.83 -73.28 22.64
CA LYS A 360 68.82 -72.81 23.62
C LYS A 360 69.03 -73.83 24.74
N ASN A 361 67.99 -74.54 25.16
CA ASN A 361 68.11 -75.69 26.07
C ASN A 361 68.82 -76.86 25.39
N GLN A 362 68.55 -77.13 24.11
CA GLN A 362 69.20 -78.18 23.32
C GLN A 362 70.66 -77.87 23.03
N VAL A 363 71.00 -76.60 22.75
CA VAL A 363 72.37 -76.09 22.65
C VAL A 363 73.05 -76.17 24.01
N SER A 364 72.40 -75.82 25.12
CA SER A 364 72.98 -76.00 26.47
C SER A 364 73.24 -77.47 26.80
N GLN A 365 72.36 -78.39 26.38
CA GLN A 365 72.58 -79.83 26.50
C GLN A 365 73.73 -80.31 25.60
N ASN A 366 73.88 -79.75 24.39
CA ASN A 366 74.96 -80.08 23.49
C ASN A 366 76.29 -79.44 23.91
N CYS A 367 76.29 -78.28 24.59
CA CYS A 367 77.46 -77.71 25.24
C CYS A 367 77.97 -78.65 26.33
N ARG A 368 77.09 -79.22 27.18
CA ARG A 368 77.49 -80.26 28.14
C ARG A 368 78.10 -81.48 27.44
N LYS A 369 77.47 -81.98 26.37
CA LYS A 369 78.06 -83.06 25.54
C LYS A 369 79.39 -82.68 24.90
N HIS A 370 79.61 -81.40 24.58
CA HIS A 370 80.88 -80.91 24.05
C HIS A 370 81.93 -80.66 25.13
N GLU A 371 81.54 -80.36 26.38
CA GLU A 371 82.43 -80.37 27.54
C GLU A 371 82.84 -81.80 27.89
N GLU A 372 81.90 -82.75 27.84
CA GLU A 372 82.15 -84.20 27.92
C GLU A 372 83.06 -84.69 26.77
N PHE A 373 82.83 -84.23 25.53
CA PHE A 373 83.68 -84.57 24.38
C PHE A 373 85.05 -83.86 24.42
N LEU A 374 85.17 -82.66 25.01
CA LEU A 374 86.46 -82.00 25.21
C LEU A 374 87.26 -82.60 26.37
N ALA A 375 86.59 -83.24 27.34
CA ALA A 375 87.26 -84.12 28.29
C ALA A 375 87.80 -85.38 27.58
N GLN A 376 86.98 -86.06 26.77
CA GLN A 376 87.43 -87.20 25.94
C GLN A 376 88.54 -86.81 24.96
N LEU A 377 88.50 -85.60 24.38
CA LEU A 377 89.54 -85.11 23.48
C LEU A 377 90.82 -84.71 24.23
N ARG A 378 90.73 -84.35 25.52
CA ARG A 378 91.91 -84.21 26.39
C ARG A 378 92.56 -85.56 26.67
N ASP A 379 91.77 -86.59 26.97
CA ASP A 379 92.26 -87.96 27.15
C ASP A 379 92.88 -88.53 25.85
N CYS A 380 92.41 -88.07 24.68
CA CYS A 380 92.96 -88.42 23.36
C CYS A 380 94.12 -87.53 22.87
N LEU A 381 94.51 -86.47 23.58
CA LEU A 381 95.57 -85.53 23.16
C LEU A 381 96.71 -85.39 24.19
N ASP A 382 97.02 -86.49 24.89
CA ASP A 382 98.30 -86.67 25.55
C ASP A 382 99.39 -86.96 24.47
N PRO A 383 100.42 -86.10 24.30
CA PRO A 383 101.18 -86.04 23.04
C PRO A 383 102.34 -87.06 22.92
N GLU A 384 102.12 -88.34 23.25
CA GLU A 384 103.11 -89.42 23.08
C GLU A 384 102.69 -90.54 22.10
N LYS A 385 102.53 -90.19 20.81
CA LYS A 385 103.04 -90.92 19.61
C LYS A 385 102.39 -90.40 18.31
N ASN A 386 103.20 -89.80 17.42
CA ASN A 386 102.79 -89.40 16.06
C ASN A 386 103.95 -89.67 15.07
N ALA A 387 103.64 -90.14 13.84
CA ALA A 387 104.68 -90.42 12.83
C ALA A 387 104.20 -90.39 11.35
N LYS A 388 104.53 -89.28 10.66
CA LYS A 388 104.82 -89.12 9.21
C LYS A 388 103.70 -89.12 8.15
N ALA A 389 103.83 -88.14 7.24
CA ALA A 389 103.33 -88.03 5.86
C ALA A 389 104.33 -87.15 5.05
N SER A 390 104.19 -86.98 3.72
CA SER A 390 105.23 -86.35 2.84
C SER A 390 104.71 -85.41 1.74
N ASP A 391 105.61 -84.68 1.07
CA ASP A 391 105.34 -83.36 0.45
C ASP A 391 104.76 -83.32 -0.99
N GLU A 392 104.65 -84.44 -1.72
CA GLU A 392 104.46 -84.42 -3.19
C GLU A 392 103.08 -83.88 -3.66
N ASP A 393 102.04 -83.97 -2.83
CA ASP A 393 100.68 -83.51 -3.16
C ASP A 393 100.56 -81.99 -3.41
N LEU A 394 101.50 -81.18 -2.89
CA LEU A 394 101.42 -79.71 -2.95
C LEU A 394 101.80 -79.13 -4.33
N ILE A 395 102.65 -79.80 -5.10
CA ILE A 395 103.23 -79.24 -6.34
C ILE A 395 102.25 -79.32 -7.51
N LEU A 396 101.49 -80.42 -7.63
CA LEU A 396 100.53 -80.63 -8.72
C LEU A 396 99.46 -79.54 -8.76
N LYS A 397 99.00 -79.06 -7.59
CA LYS A 397 97.89 -78.10 -7.48
C LYS A 397 98.19 -76.72 -8.07
N LEU A 398 99.46 -76.34 -8.18
CA LEU A 398 99.85 -75.02 -8.69
C LEU A 398 99.94 -74.96 -10.23
N GLY A 399 100.23 -76.10 -10.88
CA GLY A 399 100.43 -76.18 -12.33
C GLY A 399 99.15 -76.14 -13.17
N GLU A 400 97.98 -76.43 -12.57
CA GLU A 400 96.68 -76.44 -13.24
C GLU A 400 96.21 -75.00 -13.53
N LEU A 401 96.17 -74.16 -12.49
CA LEU A 401 95.61 -72.79 -12.51
C LEU A 401 96.30 -71.84 -13.51
N CYS A 402 97.58 -72.07 -13.81
CA CYS A 402 98.33 -71.22 -14.75
C CYS A 402 97.89 -71.41 -16.21
N LYS A 403 97.36 -72.59 -16.59
CA LYS A 403 96.95 -72.87 -17.98
C LYS A 403 95.61 -72.23 -18.32
N GLU A 404 94.68 -72.23 -17.37
CA GLU A 404 93.32 -71.69 -17.54
C GLU A 404 93.32 -70.18 -17.83
N ASN A 405 94.19 -69.42 -17.14
CA ASN A 405 94.29 -67.97 -17.27
C ASN A 405 94.66 -67.50 -18.68
N ALA A 406 95.50 -68.27 -19.38
CA ALA A 406 95.92 -67.97 -20.75
C ALA A 406 94.79 -68.20 -21.77
N PHE A 407 94.03 -69.28 -21.60
CA PHE A 407 92.91 -69.63 -22.48
C PHE A 407 91.78 -68.58 -22.44
N VAL A 408 91.39 -68.14 -21.24
CA VAL A 408 90.31 -67.14 -21.06
C VAL A 408 90.63 -65.81 -21.77
N LYS A 409 91.89 -65.37 -21.76
CA LYS A 409 92.30 -64.12 -22.45
C LYS A 409 92.15 -64.20 -23.97
N GLY A 410 92.38 -65.36 -24.57
CA GLY A 410 92.18 -65.57 -26.01
C GLY A 410 90.71 -65.48 -26.44
N GLN A 411 89.78 -65.93 -25.59
CA GLN A 411 88.34 -65.89 -25.88
C GLN A 411 87.76 -64.46 -25.87
N ILE A 412 88.30 -63.56 -25.03
CA ILE A 412 87.77 -62.19 -24.88
C ILE A 412 87.90 -61.39 -26.18
N VAL A 413 89.07 -61.40 -26.82
CA VAL A 413 89.36 -60.58 -28.01
C VAL A 413 88.45 -60.94 -29.20
N ALA A 414 88.23 -62.24 -29.43
CA ALA A 414 87.36 -62.70 -30.52
C ALA A 414 85.88 -62.30 -30.34
N LEU A 415 85.42 -62.16 -29.09
CA LEU A 415 84.07 -61.67 -28.79
C LEU A 415 83.95 -60.16 -29.06
N GLU A 416 84.98 -59.37 -28.73
CA GLU A 416 85.00 -57.92 -28.96
C GLU A 416 84.92 -57.54 -30.45
N GLU A 417 85.61 -58.26 -31.33
CA GLU A 417 85.52 -58.03 -32.79
C GLU A 417 84.12 -58.36 -33.34
N THR A 418 83.53 -59.48 -32.90
CA THR A 418 82.21 -59.94 -33.36
C THR A 418 81.09 -58.96 -32.96
N ILE A 419 81.19 -58.34 -31.77
CA ILE A 419 80.23 -57.33 -31.29
C ILE A 419 80.21 -56.09 -32.20
N ASN A 420 81.36 -55.63 -32.68
CA ASN A 420 81.46 -54.43 -33.50
C ASN A 420 80.76 -54.55 -34.86
N VAL A 421 80.83 -55.73 -35.50
CA VAL A 421 80.16 -55.99 -36.79
C VAL A 421 78.65 -55.91 -36.62
N HIS A 422 78.09 -56.61 -35.63
CA HIS A 422 76.65 -56.59 -35.37
C HIS A 422 76.13 -55.21 -34.95
N GLU A 423 76.94 -54.37 -34.28
CA GLU A 423 76.53 -52.99 -33.97
C GLU A 423 76.32 -52.16 -35.25
N MET A 424 77.14 -52.38 -36.28
CA MET A 424 77.06 -51.70 -37.58
C MET A 424 75.89 -52.21 -38.44
N GLU A 425 75.68 -53.53 -38.52
CA GLU A 425 74.50 -54.12 -39.18
C GLU A 425 73.20 -53.63 -38.56
N ALA A 426 73.16 -53.53 -37.22
CA ALA A 426 72.03 -52.97 -36.50
C ALA A 426 71.81 -51.47 -36.79
N LYS A 427 72.85 -50.68 -37.10
CA LYS A 427 72.69 -49.26 -37.52
C LYS A 427 71.94 -49.18 -38.85
N ALA A 428 72.40 -49.88 -39.88
CA ALA A 428 71.73 -49.91 -41.19
C ALA A 428 70.27 -50.43 -41.12
N SER A 429 70.05 -51.47 -40.29
CA SER A 429 68.70 -52.02 -40.07
C SER A 429 67.74 -50.99 -39.44
N ARG A 430 68.20 -50.22 -38.44
CA ARG A 430 67.42 -49.16 -37.79
C ARG A 430 66.99 -48.06 -38.77
N GLU A 431 67.84 -47.67 -39.71
CA GLU A 431 67.52 -46.63 -40.70
C GLU A 431 66.41 -47.05 -41.68
N THR A 432 66.47 -48.29 -42.20
CA THR A 432 65.41 -48.81 -43.07
C THR A 432 64.07 -48.95 -42.35
N ILE A 433 64.09 -49.38 -41.08
CA ILE A 433 62.90 -49.42 -40.22
C ILE A 433 62.32 -48.02 -40.03
N MET A 434 63.14 -47.00 -39.74
CA MET A 434 62.67 -45.62 -39.57
C MET A 434 62.00 -45.06 -40.84
N ARG A 435 62.56 -45.34 -42.03
CA ARG A 435 61.98 -44.89 -43.30
C ARG A 435 60.62 -45.56 -43.57
N LEU A 436 60.53 -46.89 -43.48
CA LEU A 436 59.26 -47.61 -43.67
C LEU A 436 58.21 -47.20 -42.62
N ALA A 437 58.62 -46.99 -41.36
CA ALA A 437 57.74 -46.43 -40.34
C ALA A 437 57.23 -45.03 -40.73
N SER A 438 58.03 -44.18 -41.37
CA SER A 438 57.58 -42.87 -41.85
C SER A 438 56.56 -42.95 -43.00
N GLU A 439 56.69 -43.96 -43.86
CA GLU A 439 55.78 -44.23 -44.98
C GLU A 439 54.44 -44.79 -44.48
N VAL A 440 54.48 -45.77 -43.57
CA VAL A 440 53.29 -46.31 -42.88
C VAL A 440 52.58 -45.21 -42.08
N ASN A 441 53.31 -44.38 -41.32
CA ASN A 441 52.73 -43.22 -40.63
C ASN A 441 52.05 -42.23 -41.59
N ARG A 442 52.60 -42.03 -42.80
CA ARG A 442 51.99 -41.17 -43.82
C ARG A 442 50.72 -41.80 -44.42
N ALA A 443 50.72 -43.10 -44.67
CA ALA A 443 49.54 -43.83 -45.14
C ALA A 443 48.42 -43.88 -44.07
N GLN A 444 48.78 -44.17 -42.81
CA GLN A 444 47.88 -44.18 -41.67
C GLN A 444 47.21 -42.82 -41.44
N LYS A 445 47.95 -41.71 -41.59
CA LYS A 445 47.39 -40.35 -41.54
C LYS A 445 46.39 -40.07 -42.66
N LYS A 446 46.66 -40.52 -43.89
CA LYS A 446 45.70 -40.40 -45.01
C LYS A 446 44.44 -41.25 -44.78
N ALA A 447 44.60 -42.48 -44.29
CA ALA A 447 43.49 -43.35 -43.94
C ALA A 447 42.62 -42.74 -42.81
N ALA A 448 43.25 -42.15 -41.79
CA ALA A 448 42.55 -41.42 -40.74
C ALA A 448 41.75 -40.23 -41.28
N SER A 449 42.32 -39.41 -42.18
CA SER A 449 41.61 -38.30 -42.84
C SER A 449 40.36 -38.79 -43.59
N CYS A 450 40.49 -39.85 -44.39
CA CYS A 450 39.38 -40.44 -45.13
C CYS A 450 38.29 -41.02 -44.20
N ILE A 451 38.68 -41.60 -43.07
CA ILE A 451 37.74 -42.06 -42.03
C ILE A 451 37.03 -40.87 -41.35
N GLU A 452 37.73 -39.77 -41.10
CA GLU A 452 37.17 -38.54 -40.52
C GLU A 452 36.21 -37.85 -41.49
N GLU A 453 36.57 -37.75 -42.77
CA GLU A 453 35.73 -37.22 -43.86
C GLU A 453 34.49 -38.07 -44.08
N LYS A 454 34.63 -39.40 -44.10
CA LYS A 454 33.47 -40.31 -44.11
C LYS A 454 32.60 -40.16 -42.86
N GLY A 455 33.22 -39.94 -41.70
CA GLY A 455 32.52 -39.67 -40.44
C GLY A 455 31.65 -38.41 -40.54
N LYS A 456 32.23 -37.30 -41.02
CA LYS A 456 31.51 -36.05 -41.28
C LYS A 456 30.35 -36.25 -42.25
N LEU A 457 30.60 -36.81 -43.43
CA LEU A 457 29.54 -37.08 -44.42
C LEU A 457 28.43 -38.02 -43.88
N SER A 458 28.75 -38.94 -42.98
CA SER A 458 27.75 -39.80 -42.31
C SER A 458 26.93 -39.03 -41.27
N GLN A 459 27.55 -38.08 -40.58
CA GLN A 459 26.90 -37.17 -39.62
C GLN A 459 26.04 -36.12 -40.34
N ASP A 460 26.50 -35.57 -41.46
CA ASP A 460 25.76 -34.64 -42.31
C ASP A 460 24.54 -35.31 -42.94
N LEU A 461 24.68 -36.56 -43.40
CA LEU A 461 23.56 -37.37 -43.87
C LEU A 461 22.53 -37.66 -42.76
N LEU A 462 23.00 -37.96 -41.53
CA LEU A 462 22.11 -38.17 -40.39
C LEU A 462 21.34 -36.88 -40.06
N GLY A 463 22.01 -35.73 -39.98
CA GLY A 463 21.37 -34.43 -39.77
C GLY A 463 20.38 -34.06 -40.88
N ALA A 464 20.70 -34.38 -42.14
CA ALA A 464 19.78 -34.21 -43.27
C ALA A 464 18.55 -35.14 -43.19
N MET A 465 18.71 -36.37 -42.68
CA MET A 465 17.59 -37.26 -42.40
C MET A 465 16.73 -36.77 -41.23
N GLU A 466 17.33 -36.32 -40.13
CA GLU A 466 16.63 -35.73 -38.98
C GLU A 466 15.84 -34.47 -39.38
N ALA A 467 16.42 -33.62 -40.25
CA ALA A 467 15.75 -32.45 -40.82
C ALA A 467 14.62 -32.84 -41.79
N LYS A 468 14.81 -33.85 -42.65
CA LYS A 468 13.75 -34.39 -43.51
C LYS A 468 12.58 -34.93 -42.69
N GLU A 469 12.86 -35.68 -41.62
CA GLU A 469 11.80 -36.15 -40.73
C GLU A 469 11.10 -35.01 -39.98
N ALA A 470 11.82 -33.95 -39.59
CA ALA A 470 11.21 -32.75 -39.01
C ALA A 470 10.23 -32.11 -39.99
N LEU A 471 10.63 -31.92 -41.25
CA LEU A 471 9.75 -31.43 -42.30
C LEU A 471 8.57 -32.38 -42.59
N GLU A 472 8.76 -33.70 -42.53
CA GLU A 472 7.63 -34.64 -42.63
C GLU A 472 6.66 -34.55 -41.45
N ARG A 473 7.17 -34.30 -40.23
CA ARG A 473 6.34 -34.06 -39.03
C ARG A 473 5.58 -32.73 -39.17
N GLU A 474 6.22 -31.69 -39.68
CA GLU A 474 5.57 -30.39 -39.99
C GLU A 474 4.52 -30.52 -41.09
N VAL A 475 4.78 -31.24 -42.19
CA VAL A 475 3.79 -31.49 -43.25
C VAL A 475 2.57 -32.24 -42.71
N LYS A 476 2.78 -33.27 -41.87
CA LYS A 476 1.67 -33.98 -41.18
C LYS A 476 0.89 -33.02 -40.28
N PHE A 477 1.57 -32.20 -39.47
CA PHE A 477 0.93 -31.17 -38.63
C PHE A 477 0.15 -30.13 -39.46
N PHE A 478 0.67 -29.69 -40.61
CA PHE A 478 -0.06 -28.77 -41.49
C PHE A 478 -1.26 -29.44 -42.18
N GLN A 479 -1.18 -30.73 -42.54
CA GLN A 479 -2.32 -31.50 -43.03
C GLN A 479 -3.39 -31.70 -41.95
N GLU A 480 -3.00 -32.02 -40.72
CA GLU A 480 -3.90 -32.10 -39.58
C GLU A 480 -4.56 -30.74 -39.28
N ARG A 481 -3.79 -29.65 -39.31
CA ARG A 481 -4.30 -28.27 -39.16
C ARG A 481 -5.25 -27.87 -40.28
N LEU A 482 -4.99 -28.28 -41.53
CA LEU A 482 -5.87 -28.06 -42.67
C LEU A 482 -7.17 -28.86 -42.53
N LEU A 483 -7.10 -30.14 -42.14
CA LEU A 483 -8.27 -30.99 -41.88
C LEU A 483 -9.09 -30.49 -40.68
N ALA A 484 -8.44 -29.98 -39.64
CA ALA A 484 -9.11 -29.30 -38.53
C ALA A 484 -9.81 -28.01 -39.00
N GLY A 485 -9.12 -27.18 -39.80
CA GLY A 485 -9.69 -25.98 -40.41
C GLY A 485 -10.90 -26.29 -41.31
N GLN A 486 -10.82 -27.36 -42.12
CA GLN A 486 -11.94 -27.83 -42.95
C GLN A 486 -13.13 -28.29 -42.08
N ARG A 487 -12.90 -29.06 -41.01
CA ARG A 487 -13.97 -29.44 -40.06
C ARG A 487 -14.60 -28.23 -39.39
N VAL A 488 -13.81 -27.22 -39.02
CA VAL A 488 -14.29 -25.96 -38.44
C VAL A 488 -15.07 -25.14 -39.48
N TRP A 489 -14.67 -25.14 -40.75
CA TRP A 489 -15.42 -24.50 -41.84
C TRP A 489 -16.75 -25.22 -42.12
N ASP A 490 -16.76 -26.56 -42.19
CA ASP A 490 -17.99 -27.33 -42.38
C ASP A 490 -18.92 -27.22 -41.16
N ALA A 491 -18.37 -27.14 -39.93
CA ALA A 491 -19.13 -26.82 -38.74
C ALA A 491 -19.71 -25.40 -38.81
N SER A 492 -18.91 -24.39 -39.14
CA SER A 492 -19.36 -22.99 -39.29
C SER A 492 -20.38 -22.82 -40.42
N LYS A 493 -20.31 -23.63 -41.48
CA LYS A 493 -21.29 -23.70 -42.57
C LYS A 493 -22.59 -24.39 -42.13
N GLN A 494 -22.50 -25.42 -41.27
CA GLN A 494 -23.67 -26.00 -40.62
C GLN A 494 -24.29 -24.99 -39.65
N GLU A 495 -23.52 -24.35 -38.78
CA GLU A 495 -23.93 -23.24 -37.91
C GLU A 495 -24.59 -22.13 -38.72
N LEU A 496 -24.04 -21.70 -39.86
CA LEU A 496 -24.66 -20.71 -40.75
C LEU A 496 -26.01 -21.20 -41.32
N SER A 497 -26.16 -22.51 -41.55
CA SER A 497 -27.46 -23.09 -41.95
C SER A 497 -28.46 -23.17 -40.78
N LEU A 498 -27.98 -23.41 -39.56
CA LEU A 498 -28.77 -23.34 -38.34
C LEU A 498 -29.21 -21.90 -38.07
N LEU A 499 -28.28 -20.93 -38.17
CA LEU A 499 -28.51 -19.49 -38.04
C LEU A 499 -29.45 -18.95 -39.11
N LYS A 500 -29.40 -19.45 -40.35
CA LYS A 500 -30.39 -19.12 -41.39
C LYS A 500 -31.76 -19.70 -41.06
N ARG A 501 -31.84 -20.93 -40.54
CA ARG A 501 -33.13 -21.50 -40.08
C ARG A 501 -33.68 -20.73 -38.90
N SER A 502 -32.84 -20.41 -37.90
CA SER A 502 -33.24 -19.62 -36.74
C SER A 502 -33.49 -18.16 -37.10
N SER A 503 -32.91 -17.60 -38.17
CA SER A 503 -33.30 -16.29 -38.72
C SER A 503 -34.71 -16.37 -39.31
N LEU A 504 -35.01 -17.37 -40.15
CA LEU A 504 -36.37 -17.56 -40.70
C LEU A 504 -37.40 -17.90 -39.61
N GLU A 505 -36.98 -18.56 -38.53
CA GLU A 505 -37.81 -18.84 -37.35
C GLU A 505 -37.97 -17.58 -36.48
N LEU A 506 -36.92 -16.77 -36.33
CA LEU A 506 -36.94 -15.46 -35.67
C LEU A 506 -37.74 -14.43 -36.47
N GLU A 507 -37.75 -14.50 -37.80
CA GLU A 507 -38.60 -13.68 -38.70
C GLU A 507 -40.06 -14.09 -38.58
N LYS A 508 -40.35 -15.39 -38.46
CA LYS A 508 -41.69 -15.89 -38.13
C LYS A 508 -42.13 -15.50 -36.72
N SER A 509 -41.25 -15.61 -35.72
CA SER A 509 -41.56 -15.17 -34.37
C SER A 509 -41.63 -13.64 -34.26
N LEU A 510 -40.90 -12.91 -35.09
CA LEU A 510 -40.97 -11.45 -35.22
C LEU A 510 -42.30 -11.05 -35.86
N LYS A 511 -42.74 -11.74 -36.92
CA LYS A 511 -44.06 -11.50 -37.52
C LYS A 511 -45.18 -11.86 -36.55
N ALA A 512 -45.10 -13.01 -35.88
CA ALA A 512 -46.01 -13.38 -34.81
C ALA A 512 -45.95 -12.40 -33.63
N SER A 513 -44.78 -11.84 -33.31
CA SER A 513 -44.65 -10.79 -32.29
C SER A 513 -45.14 -9.43 -32.78
N LEU A 514 -45.17 -9.15 -34.09
CA LEU A 514 -45.77 -7.94 -34.66
C LEU A 514 -47.29 -8.03 -34.72
N GLU A 515 -47.82 -9.23 -35.00
CA GLU A 515 -49.24 -9.55 -34.87
C GLU A 515 -49.67 -9.53 -33.39
N ALA A 516 -48.81 -10.02 -32.49
CA ALA A 516 -49.00 -9.90 -31.05
C ALA A 516 -48.75 -8.48 -30.51
N THR A 517 -47.87 -7.66 -31.10
CA THR A 517 -47.74 -6.26 -30.69
C THR A 517 -48.95 -5.48 -31.16
N ALA A 518 -49.45 -5.70 -32.38
CA ALA A 518 -50.71 -5.10 -32.84
C ALA A 518 -51.90 -5.52 -31.95
N ALA A 519 -52.00 -6.79 -31.58
CA ALA A 519 -52.97 -7.24 -30.56
C ALA A 519 -52.75 -6.50 -29.23
N SER A 520 -51.52 -6.47 -28.72
CA SER A 520 -51.17 -5.75 -27.48
C SER A 520 -51.35 -4.24 -27.60
N GLU A 521 -51.33 -3.64 -28.79
CA GLU A 521 -51.58 -2.22 -29.04
C GLU A 521 -53.09 -1.92 -28.97
N THR A 522 -53.93 -2.84 -29.42
CA THR A 522 -55.38 -2.77 -29.17
C THR A 522 -55.70 -3.02 -27.69
N GLU A 523 -55.02 -3.95 -27.02
CA GLU A 523 -55.14 -4.14 -25.57
C GLU A 523 -54.63 -2.93 -24.78
N LEU A 524 -53.48 -2.37 -25.15
CA LEU A 524 -52.89 -1.15 -24.60
C LEU A 524 -53.78 0.06 -24.85
N SER A 525 -54.50 0.11 -25.97
CA SER A 525 -55.52 1.14 -26.21
C SER A 525 -56.69 0.96 -25.24
N SER A 526 -57.22 -0.26 -25.08
CA SER A 526 -58.24 -0.56 -24.06
C SER A 526 -57.74 -0.33 -22.63
N PHE A 527 -56.45 -0.48 -22.38
CA PHE A 527 -55.79 -0.25 -21.09
C PHE A 527 -55.57 1.24 -20.85
N ARG A 528 -55.18 2.02 -21.86
CA ARG A 528 -55.16 3.49 -21.84
C ARG A 528 -56.57 4.04 -21.57
N GLU A 529 -57.61 3.43 -22.12
CA GLU A 529 -59.01 3.74 -21.77
C GLU A 529 -59.34 3.41 -20.31
N LYS A 530 -58.99 2.20 -19.81
CA LYS A 530 -59.18 1.81 -18.40
C LYS A 530 -58.41 2.71 -17.44
N ILE A 531 -57.17 3.06 -17.77
CA ILE A 531 -56.33 3.99 -16.99
C ILE A 531 -56.88 5.41 -17.04
N ALA A 532 -57.37 5.91 -18.18
CA ALA A 532 -58.03 7.20 -18.27
C ALA A 532 -59.40 7.24 -17.55
N ALA A 533 -60.03 6.08 -17.33
CA ALA A 533 -61.20 5.95 -16.45
C ALA A 533 -60.81 5.92 -14.97
N LEU A 534 -59.68 5.28 -14.59
CA LEU A 534 -59.19 5.20 -13.21
C LEU A 534 -58.52 6.50 -12.71
N LEU A 535 -57.79 7.21 -13.57
CA LEU A 535 -57.17 8.51 -13.27
C LEU A 535 -58.20 9.67 -13.26
N ARG A 536 -59.48 9.37 -13.48
CA ARG A 536 -60.58 10.34 -13.46
C ARG A 536 -60.95 10.72 -12.02
N GLY A 537 -60.25 11.72 -11.50
CA GLY A 537 -60.61 12.37 -10.24
C GLY A 537 -61.90 13.20 -10.35
N SER A 538 -62.20 13.95 -9.29
CA SER A 538 -63.40 14.82 -9.16
C SER A 538 -63.46 16.02 -10.13
N SER A 539 -62.52 16.14 -11.08
CA SER A 539 -62.45 17.24 -12.04
C SER A 539 -62.08 16.75 -13.44
N GLY A 540 -63.09 16.67 -14.32
CA GLY A 540 -62.91 16.62 -15.77
C GLY A 540 -62.88 15.23 -16.42
N THR A 541 -63.22 15.21 -17.72
CA THR A 541 -63.16 14.04 -18.58
C THR A 541 -61.77 13.89 -19.18
N LEU A 542 -60.96 12.95 -18.70
CA LEU A 542 -59.66 12.66 -19.30
C LEU A 542 -59.82 11.96 -20.66
N ARG A 543 -59.07 12.43 -21.67
CA ARG A 543 -58.97 11.77 -22.99
C ARG A 543 -58.06 10.52 -22.87
N PRO A 544 -58.42 9.36 -23.45
CA PRO A 544 -57.60 8.16 -23.44
C PRO A 544 -56.46 8.24 -24.48
N SER A 545 -55.64 9.28 -24.42
CA SER A 545 -54.38 9.36 -25.16
C SER A 545 -53.20 9.22 -24.22
N GLU A 546 -52.13 8.58 -24.69
CA GLU A 546 -50.89 8.40 -23.94
C GLU A 546 -50.35 9.72 -23.40
N ASN A 547 -50.33 10.78 -24.21
CA ASN A 547 -49.88 12.10 -23.75
C ASN A 547 -50.74 12.66 -22.62
N ALA A 548 -52.07 12.52 -22.65
CA ALA A 548 -52.94 13.03 -21.58
C ALA A 548 -52.84 12.19 -20.30
N ILE A 549 -52.62 10.88 -20.43
CA ILE A 549 -52.34 9.98 -19.31
C ILE A 549 -50.98 10.31 -18.69
N LEU A 550 -49.94 10.50 -19.51
CA LEU A 550 -48.61 10.90 -19.06
C LEU A 550 -48.58 12.33 -18.51
N GLU A 551 -49.39 13.26 -19.02
CA GLU A 551 -49.58 14.58 -18.41
C GLU A 551 -50.24 14.45 -17.04
N ARG A 552 -51.31 13.66 -16.91
CA ARG A 552 -51.96 13.44 -15.60
C ARG A 552 -51.04 12.72 -14.60
N ILE A 553 -50.22 11.78 -15.06
CA ILE A 553 -49.19 11.12 -14.24
C ILE A 553 -48.03 12.09 -13.94
N ARG A 554 -47.67 13.03 -14.82
CA ARG A 554 -46.71 14.11 -14.52
C ARG A 554 -47.27 15.16 -13.55
N GLU A 555 -48.56 15.45 -13.58
CA GLU A 555 -49.23 16.31 -12.59
C GLU A 555 -49.23 15.63 -11.22
N MET A 556 -49.73 14.38 -11.15
CA MET A 556 -49.69 13.57 -9.93
C MET A 556 -48.26 13.36 -9.43
N GLY A 557 -47.31 13.13 -10.34
CA GLY A 557 -45.89 13.01 -10.04
C GLY A 557 -45.27 14.32 -9.57
N SER A 558 -45.66 15.47 -10.12
CA SER A 558 -45.20 16.78 -9.62
C SER A 558 -45.78 17.10 -8.24
N GLN A 559 -47.02 16.68 -7.99
CA GLN A 559 -47.65 16.74 -6.68
C GLN A 559 -46.94 15.79 -5.69
N GLU A 560 -46.62 14.56 -6.10
CA GLU A 560 -45.86 13.58 -5.33
C GLU A 560 -44.41 14.06 -5.07
N GLU A 561 -43.73 14.64 -6.04
CA GLU A 561 -42.40 15.24 -5.88
C GLU A 561 -42.44 16.49 -5.00
N SER A 562 -43.51 17.30 -5.02
CA SER A 562 -43.69 18.36 -4.02
C SER A 562 -43.91 17.80 -2.61
N GLY A 563 -44.59 16.63 -2.52
CA GLY A 563 -44.71 15.83 -1.31
C GLY A 563 -43.37 15.27 -0.84
N LYS A 564 -42.54 14.73 -1.74
CA LYS A 564 -41.19 14.25 -1.46
C LYS A 564 -40.25 15.38 -1.08
N GLN A 565 -40.36 16.56 -1.69
CA GLN A 565 -39.61 17.74 -1.26
C GLN A 565 -40.00 18.15 0.17
N MET A 566 -41.29 18.10 0.52
CA MET A 566 -41.76 18.31 1.89
C MET A 566 -41.27 17.21 2.85
N VAL A 567 -41.32 15.94 2.44
CA VAL A 567 -40.80 14.82 3.23
C VAL A 567 -39.29 14.94 3.41
N SER A 568 -38.50 15.17 2.37
CA SER A 568 -37.06 15.40 2.47
C SER A 568 -36.69 16.67 3.24
N GLN A 569 -37.55 17.70 3.25
CA GLN A 569 -37.40 18.85 4.14
C GLN A 569 -37.61 18.45 5.61
N LEU A 570 -38.59 17.59 5.90
CA LEU A 570 -38.82 17.03 7.24
C LEU A 570 -37.73 16.02 7.64
N GLU A 571 -37.24 15.18 6.73
CA GLU A 571 -36.11 14.26 6.93
C GLU A 571 -34.81 15.03 7.15
N ALA A 572 -34.59 16.16 6.49
CA ALA A 572 -33.47 17.06 6.75
C ALA A 572 -33.59 17.75 8.13
N GLN A 573 -34.80 18.12 8.55
CA GLN A 573 -35.06 18.61 9.91
C GLN A 573 -34.82 17.52 10.96
N ILE A 574 -35.29 16.29 10.73
CA ILE A 574 -35.04 15.12 11.57
C ILE A 574 -33.55 14.82 11.63
N SER A 575 -32.85 14.81 10.48
CA SER A 575 -31.41 14.58 10.40
C SER A 575 -30.62 15.63 11.18
N LYS A 576 -31.02 16.90 11.09
CA LYS A 576 -30.43 18.00 11.88
C LYS A 576 -30.70 17.83 13.38
N LEU A 577 -31.89 17.42 13.79
CA LEU A 577 -32.23 17.13 15.19
C LEU A 577 -31.48 15.90 15.71
N VAL A 578 -31.28 14.87 14.88
CA VAL A 578 -30.48 13.67 15.18
C VAL A 578 -28.99 14.01 15.27
N GLU A 579 -28.46 14.89 14.41
CA GLU A 579 -27.09 15.41 14.50
C GLU A 579 -26.90 16.24 15.79
N GLN A 580 -27.86 17.11 16.13
CA GLN A 580 -27.86 17.84 17.40
C GLN A 580 -27.89 16.89 18.61
N LEU A 581 -28.78 15.90 18.62
CA LEU A 581 -28.84 14.88 19.68
C LEU A 581 -27.56 14.02 19.74
N GLY A 582 -26.96 13.71 18.59
CA GLY A 582 -25.67 13.02 18.49
C GLY A 582 -24.51 13.85 19.04
N ASN A 583 -24.51 15.17 18.80
CA ASN A 583 -23.54 16.10 19.36
C ASN A 583 -23.70 16.26 20.89
N GLU A 584 -24.94 16.41 21.38
CA GLU A 584 -25.22 16.42 22.83
C GLU A 584 -24.84 15.10 23.51
N SER A 585 -25.16 13.96 22.90
CA SER A 585 -24.73 12.63 23.37
C SER A 585 -23.21 12.49 23.40
N GLN A 586 -22.51 13.02 22.38
CA GLN A 586 -21.05 13.11 22.41
C GLN A 586 -20.51 14.05 23.49
N PHE A 587 -21.15 15.19 23.77
CA PHE A 587 -20.76 16.08 24.86
C PHE A 587 -20.96 15.41 26.22
N HIS A 588 -22.09 14.72 26.42
CA HIS A 588 -22.37 13.91 27.60
C HIS A 588 -21.32 12.80 27.78
N GLN A 589 -21.01 12.02 26.74
CA GLN A 589 -19.97 10.99 26.80
C GLN A 589 -18.57 11.57 27.06
N LYS A 590 -18.25 12.74 26.50
CA LYS A 590 -17.00 13.48 26.80
C LYS A 590 -16.99 14.05 28.22
N ALA A 591 -18.14 14.31 28.85
CA ALA A 591 -18.23 14.70 30.26
C ALA A 591 -18.05 13.48 31.18
N LEU A 592 -18.72 12.36 30.87
CA LEU A 592 -18.65 11.10 31.61
C LEU A 592 -17.21 10.53 31.59
N GLN A 593 -16.52 10.57 30.44
CA GLN A 593 -15.09 10.24 30.35
C GLN A 593 -14.18 11.18 31.15
N ARG A 594 -14.58 12.43 31.41
CA ARG A 594 -13.82 13.35 32.29
C ARG A 594 -14.08 13.03 33.77
N ALA A 595 -15.30 12.66 34.14
CA ALA A 595 -15.65 12.18 35.47
C ALA A 595 -14.85 10.90 35.81
N GLN A 596 -14.87 9.88 34.95
CA GLN A 596 -14.05 8.67 35.10
C GLN A 596 -12.54 8.98 35.20
N LYS A 597 -12.03 9.94 34.42
CA LYS A 597 -10.63 10.40 34.53
C LYS A 597 -10.33 11.22 35.79
N ALA A 598 -11.34 11.66 36.53
CA ALA A 598 -11.21 12.25 37.85
C ALA A 598 -11.33 11.19 38.96
N GLU A 599 -12.27 10.24 38.81
CA GLU A 599 -12.45 9.06 39.67
C GLU A 599 -11.17 8.23 39.74
N ASN A 600 -10.61 7.80 38.61
CA ASN A 600 -9.36 7.02 38.57
C ASN A 600 -8.16 7.79 39.17
N LYS A 601 -8.16 9.13 39.10
CA LYS A 601 -7.14 9.96 39.76
C LYS A 601 -7.35 10.02 41.27
N LEU A 602 -8.60 10.13 41.71
CA LEU A 602 -8.97 10.13 43.13
C LEU A 602 -8.66 8.76 43.76
N GLU A 603 -8.94 7.66 43.07
CA GLU A 603 -8.53 6.30 43.46
C GLU A 603 -6.99 6.18 43.54
N THR A 604 -6.26 6.70 42.54
CA THR A 604 -4.78 6.73 42.57
C THR A 604 -4.25 7.52 43.77
N LEU A 605 -4.85 8.69 44.06
CA LEU A 605 -4.49 9.53 45.20
C LEU A 605 -4.88 8.90 46.54
N GLN A 606 -5.99 8.15 46.60
CA GLN A 606 -6.38 7.36 47.76
C GLN A 606 -5.39 6.22 48.01
N GLY A 607 -4.97 5.49 46.97
CA GLY A 607 -3.94 4.46 47.06
C GLY A 607 -2.56 5.00 47.48
N GLN A 608 -2.21 6.22 47.07
CA GLN A 608 -1.02 6.92 47.58
C GLN A 608 -1.19 7.34 49.04
N LEU A 609 -2.37 7.82 49.42
CA LEU A 609 -2.67 8.22 50.80
C LEU A 609 -2.72 7.02 51.76
N THR A 610 -3.20 5.85 51.33
CA THR A 610 -3.10 4.62 52.13
C THR A 610 -1.64 4.20 52.26
N HIS A 611 -0.88 4.08 51.16
CA HIS A 611 0.55 3.74 51.21
C HIS A 611 1.34 4.66 52.17
N LEU A 612 1.14 5.98 52.09
CA LEU A 612 1.80 6.94 52.98
C LEU A 612 1.35 6.80 54.45
N LYS A 613 0.11 6.40 54.72
CA LYS A 613 -0.35 6.03 56.08
C LYS A 613 0.32 4.73 56.54
N GLU A 614 0.48 3.73 55.67
CA GLU A 614 1.16 2.47 55.99
C GLU A 614 2.66 2.66 56.26
N GLU A 615 3.33 3.54 55.50
CA GLU A 615 4.71 3.96 55.75
C GLU A 615 4.84 4.76 57.05
N LEU A 616 3.89 5.64 57.36
CA LEU A 616 3.86 6.36 58.64
C LEU A 616 3.66 5.42 59.83
N VAL A 617 2.76 4.43 59.71
CA VAL A 617 2.49 3.41 60.73
C VAL A 617 3.69 2.49 60.91
N SER A 618 4.25 1.92 59.84
CA SER A 618 5.44 1.05 59.91
C SER A 618 6.69 1.80 60.37
N GLY A 619 6.84 3.08 60.02
CA GLY A 619 7.84 3.97 60.60
C GLY A 619 7.59 4.28 62.08
N GLY A 620 6.34 4.23 62.55
CA GLY A 620 5.97 4.24 63.97
C GLY A 620 6.47 2.98 64.68
N VAL A 621 6.05 1.82 64.19
CA VAL A 621 6.49 0.50 64.67
C VAL A 621 8.02 0.43 64.79
N LEU A 622 8.75 0.84 63.75
CA LEU A 622 10.21 0.82 63.75
C LEU A 622 10.83 1.76 64.80
N ARG A 623 10.21 2.92 65.09
CA ARG A 623 10.65 3.79 66.19
C ARG A 623 10.39 3.16 67.54
N ASP A 624 9.27 2.45 67.70
CA ASP A 624 8.91 1.78 68.96
C ASP A 624 9.78 0.54 69.22
N ASP A 625 10.10 -0.24 68.17
CA ASP A 625 11.11 -1.31 68.20
C ASP A 625 12.50 -0.76 68.60
N LEU A 626 12.93 0.36 67.99
CA LEU A 626 14.20 1.02 68.33
C LEU A 626 14.20 1.59 69.75
N ASN A 627 13.06 2.11 70.23
CA ASN A 627 12.90 2.55 71.61
C ASN A 627 12.93 1.38 72.60
N PHE A 628 12.30 0.24 72.25
CA PHE A 628 12.33 -0.99 73.04
C PHE A 628 13.76 -1.56 73.13
N GLU A 629 14.47 -1.65 72.00
CA GLU A 629 15.87 -2.06 72.01
C GLU A 629 16.75 -1.05 72.76
N LYS A 630 16.53 0.26 72.64
CA LYS A 630 17.22 1.27 73.46
C LYS A 630 16.96 1.06 74.97
N GLN A 631 15.73 0.76 75.39
CA GLN A 631 15.41 0.43 76.77
C GLN A 631 16.08 -0.89 77.23
N LYS A 632 16.20 -1.87 76.33
CA LYS A 632 16.87 -3.15 76.58
C LYS A 632 18.40 -2.99 76.67
N TYR A 633 19.00 -2.12 75.85
CA TYR A 633 20.41 -1.72 75.96
C TYR A 633 20.68 -0.90 77.22
N LEU A 634 19.78 0.01 77.61
CA LEU A 634 19.85 0.71 78.91
C LEU A 634 19.83 -0.28 80.07
N LYS A 635 18.83 -1.17 80.14
CA LYS A 635 18.75 -2.23 81.16
C LYS A 635 19.98 -3.14 81.18
N PHE A 636 20.57 -3.44 80.01
CA PHE A 636 21.82 -4.19 79.92
C PHE A 636 23.03 -3.40 80.44
N LEU A 637 23.17 -2.11 80.10
CA LEU A 637 24.23 -1.24 80.62
C LEU A 637 24.09 -1.03 82.13
N ASP A 638 22.87 -0.97 82.66
CA ASP A 638 22.59 -0.88 84.09
C ASP A 638 23.01 -2.18 84.79
N GLN A 639 22.62 -3.35 84.28
CA GLN A 639 23.07 -4.66 84.78
C GLN A 639 24.59 -4.87 84.67
N LEU A 640 25.20 -4.38 83.59
CA LEU A 640 26.64 -4.47 83.37
C LEU A 640 27.41 -3.55 84.34
N SER A 641 26.86 -2.35 84.58
CA SER A 641 27.35 -1.43 85.62
C SER A 641 27.27 -2.09 87.00
N GLU A 642 26.15 -2.74 87.33
CA GLU A 642 25.96 -3.50 88.57
C GLU A 642 27.02 -4.59 88.74
N LYS A 643 27.22 -5.45 87.72
CA LYS A 643 28.21 -6.52 87.81
C LYS A 643 29.65 -6.00 87.85
N MET A 644 29.90 -4.82 87.29
CA MET A 644 31.20 -4.12 87.35
C MET A 644 31.40 -3.27 88.62
N LYS A 645 30.34 -3.08 89.43
CA LYS A 645 30.25 -2.21 90.61
C LYS A 645 30.43 -0.72 90.28
N LEU A 646 29.60 -0.24 89.35
CA LEU A 646 29.59 1.14 88.82
C LEU A 646 28.23 1.86 89.05
N ASP A 647 27.27 1.24 89.75
CA ASP A 647 25.86 1.63 89.83
C ASP A 647 25.62 3.12 90.08
N GLN A 648 26.24 3.67 91.12
CA GLN A 648 26.11 5.09 91.49
C GLN A 648 26.57 6.02 90.36
N MET A 649 27.68 5.67 89.71
CA MET A 649 28.25 6.45 88.61
C MET A 649 27.43 6.30 87.32
N ALA A 650 26.82 5.13 87.10
CA ALA A 650 25.90 4.93 85.98
C ALA A 650 24.61 5.74 86.15
N ALA A 651 24.04 5.79 87.36
CA ALA A 651 22.82 6.53 87.66
C ALA A 651 22.92 8.03 87.29
N GLU A 652 24.07 8.65 87.54
CA GLU A 652 24.34 10.08 87.31
C GLU A 652 24.73 10.41 85.85
N LEU A 653 25.07 9.41 85.03
CA LEU A 653 25.54 9.59 83.65
C LEU A 653 24.47 9.32 82.60
N GLY A 654 24.49 10.11 81.53
CA GLY A 654 23.70 9.88 80.31
C GLY A 654 24.15 8.64 79.53
N PHE A 655 23.25 8.09 78.71
CA PHE A 655 23.43 6.82 77.99
C PHE A 655 24.79 6.69 77.28
N ASP A 656 25.18 7.72 76.54
CA ASP A 656 26.40 7.71 75.72
C ASP A 656 27.67 7.55 76.58
N MET A 657 27.69 8.18 77.77
CA MET A 657 28.83 8.11 78.70
C MET A 657 28.85 6.85 79.57
N ARG A 658 27.70 6.16 79.77
CA ARG A 658 27.68 4.87 80.50
C ARG A 658 28.55 3.83 79.82
N LEU A 659 28.57 3.82 78.49
CA LEU A 659 29.39 2.90 77.70
C LEU A 659 30.89 3.15 77.93
N ASP A 660 31.34 4.41 77.96
CA ASP A 660 32.76 4.76 78.13
C ASP A 660 33.30 4.33 79.51
N VAL A 661 32.51 4.52 80.58
CA VAL A 661 32.89 4.07 81.94
C VAL A 661 32.94 2.54 82.02
N VAL A 662 31.96 1.86 81.42
CA VAL A 662 31.96 0.40 81.26
C VAL A 662 33.16 -0.08 80.45
N LEU A 663 33.57 0.61 79.38
CA LEU A 663 34.74 0.28 78.57
C LEU A 663 36.03 0.45 79.36
N ALA A 664 36.24 1.58 80.05
CA ALA A 664 37.43 1.81 80.88
C ALA A 664 37.57 0.75 82.00
N ARG A 665 36.44 0.35 82.60
CA ARG A 665 36.38 -0.74 83.58
C ARG A 665 36.60 -2.12 82.95
N THR A 666 36.11 -2.33 81.72
CA THR A 666 36.39 -3.54 80.93
C THR A 666 37.87 -3.64 80.59
N GLU A 667 38.55 -2.55 80.22
CA GLU A 667 40.01 -2.58 80.01
C GLU A 667 40.77 -2.94 81.29
N GLN A 668 40.32 -2.47 82.46
CA GLN A 668 40.90 -2.86 83.74
C GLN A 668 40.74 -4.37 84.00
N LEU A 669 39.57 -4.93 83.70
CA LEU A 669 39.33 -6.37 83.76
C LEU A 669 40.16 -7.12 82.71
N VAL A 670 40.27 -6.63 81.48
CA VAL A 670 41.10 -7.22 80.41
C VAL A 670 42.58 -7.18 80.76
N ARG A 671 43.06 -6.23 81.55
CA ARG A 671 44.44 -6.23 82.10
C ARG A 671 44.64 -7.35 83.14
N LEU A 672 43.62 -7.67 83.94
CA LEU A 672 43.63 -8.84 84.83
C LEU A 672 43.48 -10.16 84.04
N GLU A 673 42.61 -10.18 83.03
CA GLU A 673 42.37 -11.30 82.12
C GLU A 673 43.57 -11.55 81.20
N SER A 674 44.41 -10.54 80.93
CA SER A 674 45.71 -10.70 80.26
C SER A 674 46.70 -11.51 81.13
N ASN A 675 46.58 -11.45 82.46
CA ASN A 675 47.30 -12.40 83.32
C ASN A 675 46.71 -13.82 83.21
N ALA A 676 45.41 -13.97 82.93
CA ALA A 676 44.82 -15.24 82.49
C ALA A 676 45.11 -15.58 81.00
N VAL A 677 45.62 -14.65 80.19
CA VAL A 677 46.20 -14.98 78.86
C VAL A 677 47.54 -15.73 79.02
N ILE A 678 48.19 -15.62 80.18
CA ILE A 678 49.29 -16.52 80.56
C ILE A 678 48.77 -17.96 80.75
N GLU A 679 47.53 -18.17 81.21
CA GLU A 679 46.85 -19.47 81.16
C GLU A 679 46.38 -19.84 79.74
N ASN A 680 46.09 -18.85 78.88
CA ASN A 680 45.85 -19.12 77.46
C ASN A 680 47.07 -19.70 76.73
N LYS A 681 48.29 -19.59 77.30
CA LYS A 681 49.47 -20.35 76.86
C LYS A 681 49.22 -21.87 76.98
N THR A 682 48.52 -22.31 78.02
CA THR A 682 48.06 -23.70 78.19
C THR A 682 46.92 -24.03 77.23
N ILE A 683 46.04 -23.06 76.96
CA ILE A 683 44.97 -23.18 75.94
C ILE A 683 45.55 -23.20 74.51
N ALA A 684 46.78 -22.76 74.26
CA ALA A 684 47.44 -22.85 72.95
C ALA A 684 47.57 -24.31 72.45
N HIS A 685 47.82 -25.29 73.34
CA HIS A 685 47.76 -26.71 72.95
C HIS A 685 46.32 -27.19 72.67
N ASN A 686 45.31 -26.65 73.36
CA ASN A 686 43.91 -26.90 73.01
C ASN A 686 43.54 -26.20 71.68
N LEU A 687 44.15 -25.06 71.36
CA LEU A 687 44.01 -24.35 70.08
C LEU A 687 44.70 -25.11 68.93
N GLN A 688 45.82 -25.78 69.17
CA GLN A 688 46.44 -26.70 68.21
C GLN A 688 45.49 -27.86 67.86
N ARG A 689 44.72 -28.36 68.83
CA ARG A 689 43.63 -29.34 68.59
C ARG A 689 42.46 -28.72 67.82
N LYS A 690 42.02 -27.51 68.22
CA LYS A 690 40.99 -26.73 67.49
C LYS A 690 41.44 -26.35 66.08
N LEU A 691 42.73 -26.21 65.79
CA LEU A 691 43.27 -25.83 64.47
C LEU A 691 42.97 -26.93 63.43
N LYS A 692 43.03 -28.20 63.82
CA LYS A 692 42.56 -29.32 62.98
C LYS A 692 41.06 -29.16 62.64
N THR A 693 40.22 -28.91 63.65
CA THR A 693 38.78 -28.67 63.46
C THR A 693 38.50 -27.38 62.68
N GLN A 694 39.38 -26.38 62.76
CA GLN A 694 39.29 -25.16 61.95
C GLN A 694 39.77 -25.39 60.51
N LYS A 695 40.64 -26.37 60.24
CA LYS A 695 40.98 -26.80 58.88
C LYS A 695 39.80 -27.51 58.21
N GLU A 696 39.15 -28.43 58.92
CA GLU A 696 37.92 -29.10 58.47
C GLU A 696 36.78 -28.07 58.23
N ARG A 697 36.66 -27.07 59.12
CA ARG A 697 35.76 -25.91 58.91
C ARG A 697 36.22 -24.96 57.80
N LEU A 698 37.51 -24.85 57.52
CA LEU A 698 38.04 -24.04 56.42
C LEU A 698 37.74 -24.70 55.08
N GLU A 699 37.88 -26.02 54.96
CA GLU A 699 37.52 -26.80 53.78
C GLU A 699 36.00 -26.74 53.52
N SER A 700 35.18 -26.83 54.59
CA SER A 700 33.74 -26.57 54.52
C SER A 700 33.41 -25.12 54.09
N LYS A 701 34.15 -24.13 54.60
CA LYS A 701 34.03 -22.72 54.19
C LYS A 701 34.51 -22.47 52.77
N GLU A 702 35.51 -23.19 52.27
CA GLU A 702 36.00 -23.08 50.89
C GLU A 702 34.95 -23.61 49.92
N LEU A 703 34.31 -24.73 50.25
CA LEU A 703 33.15 -25.24 49.50
C LEU A 703 31.99 -24.24 49.51
N HIS A 704 31.68 -23.64 50.66
CA HIS A 704 30.67 -22.57 50.75
C HIS A 704 31.07 -21.31 49.96
N MET A 705 32.34 -20.90 50.00
CA MET A 705 32.86 -19.78 49.20
C MET A 705 32.83 -20.07 47.71
N ASN A 706 33.03 -21.32 47.29
CA ASN A 706 32.87 -21.71 45.89
C ASN A 706 31.41 -21.69 45.44
N LEU A 707 30.46 -22.12 46.29
CA LEU A 707 29.02 -21.94 46.04
C LEU A 707 28.63 -20.45 45.99
N LEU A 708 29.18 -19.61 46.87
CA LEU A 708 28.97 -18.16 46.85
C LEU A 708 29.58 -17.52 45.60
N ARG A 709 30.81 -17.89 45.20
CA ARG A 709 31.44 -17.44 43.94
C ARG A 709 30.59 -17.82 42.72
N GLN A 710 30.04 -19.04 42.68
CA GLN A 710 29.11 -19.48 41.64
C GLN A 710 27.80 -18.67 41.66
N LYS A 711 27.20 -18.42 42.84
CA LYS A 711 25.97 -17.61 42.91
C LYS A 711 26.23 -16.13 42.61
N ILE A 712 27.40 -15.59 42.93
CA ILE A 712 27.83 -14.24 42.52
C ILE A 712 27.94 -14.18 41.00
N ALA A 713 28.67 -15.10 40.35
CA ALA A 713 28.78 -15.13 38.90
C ALA A 713 27.40 -15.27 38.21
N HIS A 714 26.50 -16.08 38.75
CA HIS A 714 25.11 -16.19 38.28
C HIS A 714 24.32 -14.88 38.49
N LEU A 715 24.47 -14.20 39.62
CA LEU A 715 23.82 -12.90 39.88
C LEU A 715 24.42 -11.78 39.02
N GLU A 716 25.70 -11.85 38.68
CA GLU A 716 26.38 -10.95 37.74
C GLU A 716 25.88 -11.18 36.30
N GLN A 717 25.68 -12.43 35.89
CA GLN A 717 25.05 -12.76 34.60
C GLN A 717 23.58 -12.31 34.56
N GLU A 718 22.79 -12.55 35.63
CA GLU A 718 21.43 -11.99 35.76
C GLU A 718 21.44 -10.46 35.67
N LYS A 719 22.39 -9.79 36.33
CA LYS A 719 22.57 -8.33 36.29
C LYS A 719 22.92 -7.83 34.88
N GLN A 720 23.79 -8.53 34.15
CA GLN A 720 24.13 -8.20 32.76
C GLN A 720 22.91 -8.32 31.85
N VAL A 721 22.14 -9.42 31.95
CA VAL A 721 20.89 -9.60 31.17
C VAL A 721 19.86 -8.52 31.50
N ARG A 722 19.62 -8.24 32.80
CA ARG A 722 18.72 -7.16 33.23
C ARG A 722 19.20 -5.78 32.74
N SER A 723 20.50 -5.56 32.66
CA SER A 723 21.09 -4.31 32.13
C SER A 723 20.92 -4.18 30.63
N ALA A 724 21.03 -5.27 29.86
CA ALA A 724 20.77 -5.27 28.42
C ALA A 724 19.31 -4.92 28.12
N VAL A 725 18.37 -5.60 28.79
CA VAL A 725 16.92 -5.32 28.68
C VAL A 725 16.57 -3.89 29.11
N MET A 726 17.30 -3.30 30.06
CA MET A 726 17.15 -1.89 30.43
C MET A 726 17.59 -0.94 29.30
N VAL A 727 18.71 -1.22 28.63
CA VAL A 727 19.19 -0.43 27.48
C VAL A 727 18.24 -0.55 26.29
N GLU A 728 17.78 -1.75 25.95
CA GLU A 728 16.77 -1.99 24.90
C GLU A 728 15.48 -1.20 25.18
N ARG A 729 15.02 -1.19 26.44
CA ARG A 729 13.87 -0.39 26.88
C ARG A 729 14.09 1.11 26.71
N ASP A 730 15.29 1.62 26.99
CA ASP A 730 15.58 3.05 26.85
C ASP A 730 15.79 3.48 25.39
N GLU A 731 16.31 2.62 24.52
CA GLU A 731 16.28 2.83 23.08
C GLU A 731 14.84 2.87 22.54
N ALA A 732 13.98 1.95 22.99
CA ALA A 732 12.54 1.99 22.71
C ALA A 732 11.88 3.29 23.24
N ASN A 733 12.18 3.71 24.47
CA ASN A 733 11.70 4.99 25.02
C ASN A 733 12.14 6.19 24.16
N VAL A 734 13.38 6.19 23.63
CA VAL A 734 13.89 7.25 22.76
C VAL A 734 13.21 7.25 21.39
N THR A 735 12.89 6.09 20.80
CA THR A 735 12.13 6.04 19.53
C THR A 735 10.68 6.49 19.73
N ILE A 736 10.01 6.07 20.81
CA ILE A 736 8.67 6.54 21.19
C ILE A 736 8.64 8.07 21.33
N ARG A 737 9.60 8.67 22.06
CA ARG A 737 9.72 10.14 22.21
C ARG A 737 9.96 10.86 20.86
N LYS A 738 10.70 10.24 19.93
CA LYS A 738 10.89 10.78 18.56
C LYS A 738 9.61 10.73 17.74
N LEU A 739 8.79 9.69 17.90
CA LEU A 739 7.49 9.55 17.23
C LEU A 739 6.43 10.50 17.81
N GLN A 740 6.35 10.63 19.14
CA GLN A 740 5.50 11.61 19.82
C GLN A 740 5.76 13.04 19.29
N LYS A 741 7.03 13.45 19.21
CA LYS A 741 7.43 14.74 18.63
C LYS A 741 7.19 14.91 17.12
N LYS A 742 6.79 13.85 16.39
CA LYS A 742 6.25 13.96 15.02
C LYS A 742 4.73 14.15 15.05
N VAL A 743 4.03 13.35 15.87
CA VAL A 743 2.57 13.48 16.07
C VAL A 743 2.20 14.89 16.56
N GLU A 744 2.93 15.44 17.52
CA GLU A 744 2.75 16.82 18.01
C GLU A 744 2.88 17.90 16.92
N ARG A 745 3.69 17.68 15.88
CA ARG A 745 3.83 18.62 14.75
C ARG A 745 2.65 18.49 13.79
N LEU A 746 2.35 17.26 13.37
CA LEU A 746 1.23 16.96 12.49
C LEU A 746 -0.11 17.41 13.11
N GLN A 747 -0.26 17.35 14.43
CA GLN A 747 -1.43 17.89 15.15
C GLN A 747 -1.52 19.42 15.09
N LYS A 748 -0.39 20.15 15.14
CA LYS A 748 -0.36 21.62 15.00
C LYS A 748 -0.55 22.07 13.55
N GLU A 749 0.06 21.36 12.61
CA GLU A 749 -0.16 21.57 11.17
C GLU A 749 -1.65 21.32 10.83
N LEU A 750 -2.27 20.28 11.41
CA LEU A 750 -3.70 20.03 11.29
C LEU A 750 -4.58 21.11 11.95
N SER A 751 -4.22 21.63 13.13
CA SER A 751 -5.01 22.69 13.78
C SER A 751 -4.97 23.99 12.98
N VAL A 752 -3.80 24.42 12.51
CA VAL A 752 -3.66 25.58 11.62
C VAL A 752 -4.45 25.41 10.32
N CYS A 753 -4.44 24.21 9.73
CA CYS A 753 -5.27 23.90 8.56
C CYS A 753 -6.79 23.94 8.87
N GLN A 754 -7.21 23.54 10.08
CA GLN A 754 -8.61 23.65 10.53
C GLN A 754 -9.01 25.10 10.79
N GLU A 755 -8.16 25.90 11.43
CA GLU A 755 -8.33 27.33 11.68
C GLU A 755 -8.51 28.09 10.34
N LEU A 756 -7.60 27.89 9.38
CA LEU A 756 -7.72 28.46 8.02
C LEU A 756 -8.98 27.98 7.30
N ASN A 757 -9.41 26.73 7.48
CA ASN A 757 -10.66 26.23 6.91
C ASN A 757 -11.90 26.91 7.52
N THR A 758 -11.89 27.22 8.83
CA THR A 758 -12.95 27.99 9.48
C THR A 758 -12.94 29.47 9.06
N GLU A 759 -11.77 30.07 8.88
CA GLU A 759 -11.63 31.45 8.38
C GLU A 759 -12.16 31.59 6.95
N LEU A 760 -11.83 30.64 6.06
CA LEU A 760 -12.37 30.60 4.69
C LEU A 760 -13.88 30.36 4.65
N LYS A 761 -14.43 29.55 5.58
CA LYS A 761 -15.89 29.39 5.74
C LYS A 761 -16.58 30.66 6.23
N ALA A 762 -15.97 31.41 7.15
CA ALA A 762 -16.47 32.72 7.57
C ALA A 762 -16.51 33.70 6.39
N LYS A 763 -15.38 33.89 5.69
CA LYS A 763 -15.29 34.76 4.49
C LYS A 763 -16.28 34.36 3.40
N LEU A 764 -16.56 33.07 3.23
CA LEU A 764 -17.59 32.59 2.30
C LEU A 764 -19.02 32.91 2.78
N ALA A 765 -19.29 32.84 4.07
CA ALA A 765 -20.56 33.27 4.65
C ALA A 765 -20.76 34.79 4.47
N ASP A 766 -19.76 35.61 4.78
CA ASP A 766 -19.77 37.06 4.57
C ASP A 766 -20.03 37.40 3.09
N THR A 767 -19.35 36.69 2.18
CA THR A 767 -19.54 36.85 0.72
C THR A 767 -20.96 36.47 0.28
N ASN A 768 -21.55 35.44 0.88
CA ASN A 768 -22.94 35.05 0.60
C ASN A 768 -23.94 36.07 1.17
N GLU A 769 -23.70 36.63 2.36
CA GLU A 769 -24.54 37.69 2.93
C GLU A 769 -24.49 38.97 2.07
N LEU A 770 -23.28 39.36 1.62
CA LEU A 770 -23.11 40.46 0.66
C LEU A 770 -23.86 40.17 -0.66
N LYS A 771 -23.78 38.95 -1.17
CA LYS A 771 -24.52 38.54 -2.38
C LYS A 771 -26.04 38.58 -2.19
N ILE A 772 -26.55 38.19 -1.02
CA ILE A 772 -27.98 38.31 -0.67
C ILE A 772 -28.39 39.79 -0.66
N LYS A 773 -27.63 40.65 0.04
CA LYS A 773 -27.88 42.10 0.07
C LYS A 773 -27.83 42.74 -1.33
N THR A 774 -26.91 42.32 -2.19
CA THR A 774 -26.88 42.75 -3.60
C THR A 774 -28.13 42.32 -4.37
N LEU A 775 -28.62 41.09 -4.17
CA LEU A 775 -29.86 40.62 -4.81
C LEU A 775 -31.11 41.34 -4.29
N GLU A 776 -31.15 41.69 -3.00
CA GLU A 776 -32.21 42.50 -2.38
C GLU A 776 -32.20 43.93 -2.92
N GLN A 777 -31.02 44.55 -3.06
CA GLN A 777 -30.84 45.85 -3.70
C GLN A 777 -31.28 45.81 -5.17
N THR A 778 -30.92 44.79 -5.94
CA THR A 778 -31.36 44.62 -7.32
C THR A 778 -32.89 44.50 -7.42
N LYS A 779 -33.54 43.73 -6.54
CA LYS A 779 -35.01 43.66 -6.48
C LYS A 779 -35.65 45.01 -6.15
N ALA A 780 -35.09 45.75 -5.19
CA ALA A 780 -35.57 47.10 -4.87
C ALA A 780 -35.42 48.07 -6.07
N ILE A 781 -34.30 47.99 -6.80
CA ILE A 781 -34.07 48.76 -8.03
C ILE A 781 -35.05 48.33 -9.13
N GLU A 782 -35.34 47.05 -9.30
CA GLU A 782 -36.36 46.57 -10.24
C GLU A 782 -37.77 47.09 -9.89
N ASP A 783 -38.17 47.06 -8.62
CA ASP A 783 -39.49 47.51 -8.21
C ASP A 783 -39.63 49.04 -8.25
N LEU A 784 -38.53 49.78 -7.99
CA LEU A 784 -38.43 51.21 -8.29
C LEU A 784 -38.51 51.49 -9.79
N ASN A 785 -37.89 50.68 -10.66
CA ASN A 785 -38.05 50.82 -12.11
C ASN A 785 -39.49 50.51 -12.56
N LYS A 786 -40.13 49.46 -12.00
CA LYS A 786 -41.55 49.16 -12.25
C LYS A 786 -42.48 50.28 -11.76
N SER A 787 -42.12 51.02 -10.71
CA SER A 787 -42.87 52.18 -10.23
C SER A 787 -42.62 53.43 -11.10
N ARG A 788 -41.37 53.67 -11.51
CA ARG A 788 -40.98 54.67 -12.52
C ARG A 788 -41.75 54.47 -13.81
N ASP A 789 -41.80 53.27 -14.35
CA ASP A 789 -42.49 52.99 -15.62
C ASP A 789 -44.01 53.16 -15.53
N LYS A 790 -44.59 52.97 -14.33
CA LYS A 790 -46.00 53.32 -14.06
C LYS A 790 -46.17 54.84 -13.99
N LEU A 791 -45.24 55.56 -13.34
CA LEU A 791 -45.23 57.03 -13.28
C LEU A 791 -45.04 57.65 -14.67
N GLU A 792 -44.12 57.14 -15.49
CA GLU A 792 -43.89 57.57 -16.87
C GLU A 792 -45.16 57.36 -17.72
N LYS A 793 -45.82 56.20 -17.60
CA LYS A 793 -47.11 55.93 -18.27
C LYS A 793 -48.28 56.78 -17.75
N MET A 794 -48.21 57.29 -16.52
CA MET A 794 -49.18 58.26 -16.00
C MET A 794 -48.86 59.69 -16.47
N LYS A 795 -47.58 60.06 -16.51
CA LYS A 795 -47.07 61.30 -17.08
C LYS A 795 -47.42 61.41 -18.56
N GLU A 796 -47.12 60.40 -19.39
CA GLU A 796 -47.54 60.37 -20.79
C GLU A 796 -49.05 60.58 -20.96
N LYS A 797 -49.88 59.97 -20.09
CA LYS A 797 -51.34 60.13 -20.13
C LYS A 797 -51.77 61.53 -19.70
N ALA A 798 -51.07 62.14 -18.74
CA ALA A 798 -51.29 63.52 -18.33
C ALA A 798 -50.84 64.50 -19.43
N GLU A 799 -49.70 64.27 -20.08
CA GLU A 799 -49.18 65.04 -21.22
C GLU A 799 -50.11 64.94 -22.43
N LYS A 800 -50.59 63.74 -22.78
CA LYS A 800 -51.58 63.54 -23.85
C LYS A 800 -52.90 64.25 -23.55
N LYS A 801 -53.38 64.24 -22.29
CA LYS A 801 -54.55 65.03 -21.86
C LYS A 801 -54.28 66.54 -21.90
N LEU A 802 -53.11 66.99 -21.46
CA LEU A 802 -52.71 68.39 -21.44
C LEU A 802 -52.55 68.94 -22.86
N LEU A 803 -52.04 68.12 -23.80
CA LEU A 803 -52.02 68.44 -25.23
C LEU A 803 -53.43 68.52 -25.82
N SER A 804 -54.35 67.59 -25.46
CA SER A 804 -55.76 67.66 -25.85
C SER A 804 -56.39 68.97 -25.38
N VAL A 805 -56.34 69.23 -24.06
CA VAL A 805 -56.87 70.47 -23.44
C VAL A 805 -56.19 71.72 -23.98
N LYS A 806 -54.90 71.67 -24.35
CA LYS A 806 -54.19 72.78 -25.01
C LYS A 806 -54.70 73.00 -26.44
N SER A 807 -54.97 71.94 -27.22
CA SER A 807 -55.58 72.09 -28.55
C SER A 807 -57.04 72.54 -28.47
N GLU A 808 -57.81 72.09 -27.49
CA GLU A 808 -59.18 72.56 -27.18
C GLU A 808 -59.18 74.03 -26.74
N LEU A 809 -58.16 74.45 -25.98
CA LEU A 809 -57.95 75.85 -25.62
C LEU A 809 -57.52 76.69 -26.83
N GLU A 810 -56.67 76.17 -27.72
CA GLU A 810 -56.26 76.87 -28.93
C GLU A 810 -57.41 77.02 -29.94
N THR A 811 -58.29 76.01 -30.09
CA THR A 811 -59.50 76.14 -30.91
C THR A 811 -60.51 77.11 -30.29
N THR A 812 -60.77 77.03 -28.99
CA THR A 812 -61.70 77.98 -28.32
C THR A 812 -61.13 79.40 -28.25
N GLU A 813 -59.80 79.59 -28.17
CA GLU A 813 -59.16 80.90 -28.31
C GLU A 813 -59.26 81.41 -29.77
N HIS A 814 -59.16 80.53 -30.77
CA HIS A 814 -59.36 80.89 -32.18
C HIS A 814 -60.82 81.28 -32.46
N GLU A 815 -61.79 80.49 -32.01
CA GLU A 815 -63.21 80.83 -32.06
C GLU A 815 -63.51 82.14 -31.30
N ALA A 816 -62.90 82.37 -30.14
CA ALA A 816 -63.08 83.62 -29.40
C ALA A 816 -62.49 84.83 -30.15
N LYS A 817 -61.34 84.66 -30.83
CA LYS A 817 -60.76 85.68 -31.72
C LYS A 817 -61.66 85.95 -32.93
N GLU A 818 -62.19 84.91 -33.56
CA GLU A 818 -63.05 85.03 -34.75
C GLU A 818 -64.44 85.61 -34.40
N ASN A 819 -65.04 85.21 -33.28
CA ASN A 819 -66.25 85.84 -32.73
C ASN A 819 -66.01 87.32 -32.39
N LYS A 820 -64.84 87.67 -31.84
CA LYS A 820 -64.44 89.06 -31.56
C LYS A 820 -64.23 89.86 -32.84
N GLU A 821 -63.74 89.25 -33.92
CA GLU A 821 -63.61 89.90 -35.23
C GLU A 821 -64.96 90.07 -35.92
N ARG A 822 -65.84 89.06 -35.88
CA ARG A 822 -67.24 89.19 -36.32
C ARG A 822 -67.99 90.28 -35.54
N ALA A 823 -67.74 90.41 -34.23
CA ALA A 823 -68.27 91.51 -33.42
C ALA A 823 -67.68 92.88 -33.78
N ARG A 824 -66.37 92.99 -34.09
CA ARG A 824 -65.74 94.21 -34.63
C ARG A 824 -66.36 94.62 -35.96
N ASN A 825 -66.48 93.70 -36.91
CA ASN A 825 -67.02 93.96 -38.23
C ASN A 825 -68.48 94.41 -38.14
N MET A 826 -69.29 93.79 -37.29
CA MET A 826 -70.66 94.23 -37.01
C MET A 826 -70.71 95.61 -36.36
N LEU A 827 -69.80 95.92 -35.43
CA LEU A 827 -69.69 97.24 -34.80
C LEU A 827 -69.20 98.32 -35.79
N GLU A 828 -68.35 97.95 -36.76
CA GLU A 828 -67.93 98.84 -37.85
C GLU A 828 -69.08 99.10 -38.84
N VAL A 829 -69.87 98.08 -39.19
CA VAL A 829 -71.11 98.26 -39.96
C VAL A 829 -72.06 99.23 -39.25
N VAL A 830 -72.39 98.98 -37.98
CA VAL A 830 -73.23 99.88 -37.17
C VAL A 830 -72.61 101.29 -37.04
N THR A 831 -71.29 101.39 -36.96
CA THR A 831 -70.60 102.70 -36.96
C THR A 831 -70.69 103.40 -38.32
N SER A 832 -70.73 102.65 -39.43
CA SER A 832 -70.93 103.19 -40.78
C SER A 832 -72.37 103.66 -41.00
N GLU A 833 -73.35 102.91 -40.50
CA GLU A 833 -74.78 103.26 -40.50
C GLU A 833 -75.05 104.46 -39.59
N MET A 834 -74.42 104.52 -38.41
CA MET A 834 -74.47 105.68 -37.53
C MET A 834 -73.84 106.92 -38.19
N LYS A 835 -72.78 106.77 -38.99
CA LYS A 835 -72.20 107.87 -39.79
C LYS A 835 -73.14 108.33 -40.91
N THR A 836 -73.85 107.44 -41.61
CA THR A 836 -74.80 107.83 -42.66
C THR A 836 -76.08 108.44 -42.07
N LEU A 837 -76.61 107.88 -40.97
CA LEU A 837 -77.72 108.46 -40.20
C LEU A 837 -77.40 109.84 -39.62
N LYS A 838 -76.18 110.03 -39.09
CA LYS A 838 -75.73 111.37 -38.67
C LYS A 838 -75.71 112.34 -39.86
N LYS A 839 -75.27 111.88 -41.04
CA LYS A 839 -75.21 112.71 -42.24
C LYS A 839 -76.59 113.10 -42.75
N SER A 840 -77.57 112.19 -42.75
CA SER A 840 -78.95 112.49 -43.12
C SER A 840 -79.67 113.37 -42.08
N LEU A 841 -79.33 113.25 -40.80
CA LEU A 841 -79.77 114.17 -39.74
C LEU A 841 -79.19 115.58 -39.95
N GLU A 842 -77.89 115.72 -40.23
CA GLU A 842 -77.27 117.00 -40.57
C GLU A 842 -77.87 117.62 -41.85
N GLU A 843 -78.40 116.82 -42.78
CA GLU A 843 -79.18 117.34 -43.91
C GLU A 843 -80.62 117.71 -43.52
N ALA A 844 -81.25 116.99 -42.58
CA ALA A 844 -82.57 117.32 -42.05
C ALA A 844 -82.54 118.68 -41.33
N GLU A 845 -81.58 118.93 -40.44
CA GLU A 845 -81.38 120.25 -39.81
C GLU A 845 -81.15 121.39 -40.82
N LYS A 846 -80.54 121.09 -41.97
CA LYS A 846 -80.30 122.06 -43.06
C LYS A 846 -81.56 122.29 -43.92
N ARG A 847 -82.53 121.38 -43.91
CA ARG A 847 -83.87 121.59 -44.48
C ARG A 847 -84.76 122.35 -43.48
N GLU A 848 -84.70 121.99 -42.21
CA GLU A 848 -85.44 122.62 -41.11
C GLU A 848 -85.08 124.10 -40.96
N ARG A 849 -83.77 124.44 -40.90
CA ARG A 849 -83.33 125.84 -40.89
C ARG A 849 -83.92 126.66 -42.05
N LYS A 850 -83.85 126.14 -43.28
CA LYS A 850 -84.46 126.81 -44.45
C LYS A 850 -85.98 126.99 -44.35
N LEU A 851 -86.69 126.12 -43.64
CA LEU A 851 -88.12 126.25 -43.39
C LEU A 851 -88.42 127.27 -42.29
N VAL A 852 -87.56 127.38 -41.27
CA VAL A 852 -87.62 128.45 -40.26
C VAL A 852 -87.32 129.81 -40.90
N ASP A 853 -86.25 129.92 -41.69
CA ASP A 853 -85.90 131.13 -42.46
C ASP A 853 -87.07 131.57 -43.35
N PHE A 854 -87.71 130.63 -44.05
CA PHE A 854 -88.88 130.90 -44.90
C PHE A 854 -90.10 131.35 -44.09
N ARG A 855 -90.39 130.69 -42.96
CA ARG A 855 -91.49 131.07 -42.05
C ARG A 855 -91.28 132.47 -41.46
N GLU A 856 -90.04 132.84 -41.16
CA GLU A 856 -89.67 134.18 -40.71
C GLU A 856 -89.92 135.22 -41.80
N VAL A 857 -89.41 135.03 -43.02
CA VAL A 857 -89.65 135.92 -44.17
C VAL A 857 -91.15 136.09 -44.47
N VAL A 858 -91.92 135.00 -44.50
CA VAL A 858 -93.37 135.07 -44.76
C VAL A 858 -94.12 135.82 -43.66
N SER A 859 -93.74 135.63 -42.39
CA SER A 859 -94.31 136.40 -41.27
C SER A 859 -94.02 137.90 -41.40
N GLN A 860 -92.82 138.25 -41.88
CA GLN A 860 -92.36 139.62 -42.09
C GLN A 860 -93.16 140.32 -43.21
N MET A 861 -93.39 139.64 -44.34
CA MET A 861 -94.18 140.18 -45.46
C MET A 861 -95.66 140.38 -45.14
N LEU A 862 -96.21 139.63 -44.17
CA LEU A 862 -97.62 139.72 -43.76
C LEU A 862 -97.88 140.76 -42.66
N GLY A 863 -96.86 141.52 -42.24
CA GLY A 863 -97.00 142.59 -41.24
C GLY A 863 -97.31 142.09 -39.82
N LEU A 864 -97.06 140.80 -39.54
CA LEU A 864 -97.32 140.19 -38.23
C LEU A 864 -96.16 140.47 -37.28
N ASN A 865 -96.45 140.90 -36.05
CA ASN A 865 -95.44 141.38 -35.11
C ASN A 865 -94.57 140.23 -34.57
N MET A 866 -93.30 140.20 -34.98
CA MET A 866 -92.35 139.12 -34.73
C MET A 866 -91.94 138.90 -33.26
N MET A 867 -92.28 139.81 -32.34
CA MET A 867 -91.96 139.62 -30.91
C MET A 867 -92.86 138.60 -30.19
N SER A 868 -93.84 138.00 -30.87
CA SER A 868 -94.61 136.87 -30.34
C SER A 868 -93.93 135.53 -30.66
N LEU A 869 -93.28 134.92 -29.66
CA LEU A 869 -92.55 133.65 -29.79
C LEU A 869 -93.44 132.41 -30.02
N ALA A 870 -94.74 132.60 -30.28
CA ALA A 870 -95.71 131.54 -30.53
C ALA A 870 -96.81 131.98 -31.53
N LEU A 871 -96.44 132.63 -32.64
CA LEU A 871 -97.32 132.84 -33.80
C LEU A 871 -97.80 131.48 -34.35
N PRO A 872 -99.08 131.10 -34.22
CA PRO A 872 -99.56 129.80 -34.71
C PRO A 872 -99.71 129.85 -36.22
N ASP A 873 -99.34 128.78 -36.93
CA ASP A 873 -99.32 128.80 -38.40
C ASP A 873 -100.71 129.05 -39.02
N TYR A 874 -101.79 128.74 -38.30
CA TYR A 874 -103.15 129.09 -38.74
C TYR A 874 -103.37 130.61 -38.90
N GLU A 875 -102.64 131.48 -38.19
CA GLU A 875 -102.79 132.94 -38.35
C GLU A 875 -102.06 133.46 -39.58
N ILE A 876 -100.89 132.91 -39.88
CA ILE A 876 -100.16 133.13 -41.13
C ILE A 876 -101.03 132.69 -42.32
N ILE A 877 -101.57 131.47 -42.24
CA ILE A 877 -102.51 130.90 -43.23
C ILE A 877 -103.76 131.78 -43.35
N LYS A 878 -104.42 132.15 -42.25
CA LYS A 878 -105.64 132.97 -42.26
C LYS A 878 -105.41 134.43 -42.71
N CYS A 879 -104.17 134.92 -42.73
CA CYS A 879 -103.80 136.16 -43.41
C CYS A 879 -103.60 135.96 -44.91
N LEU A 880 -102.89 134.90 -45.32
CA LEU A 880 -102.73 134.52 -46.74
C LEU A 880 -104.08 134.21 -47.40
N GLU A 881 -104.97 133.45 -46.75
CA GLU A 881 -106.32 133.15 -47.22
C GLU A 881 -107.17 134.41 -47.43
N ARG A 882 -107.00 135.44 -46.58
CA ARG A 882 -107.67 136.74 -46.75
C ARG A 882 -107.09 137.54 -47.91
N LEU A 883 -105.78 137.45 -48.19
CA LEU A 883 -105.17 138.01 -49.39
C LEU A 883 -105.67 137.28 -50.66
N ILE A 884 -105.73 135.95 -50.61
CA ILE A 884 -106.12 135.08 -51.73
C ILE A 884 -107.62 135.23 -52.06
N HIS A 885 -108.49 135.49 -51.08
CA HIS A 885 -109.89 135.83 -51.33
C HIS A 885 -110.10 137.25 -51.90
N ALA A 886 -109.09 138.13 -51.86
CA ALA A 886 -109.20 139.50 -52.34
C ALA A 886 -108.88 139.67 -53.84
N HIS A 887 -108.34 138.65 -54.52
CA HIS A 887 -108.04 138.67 -55.96
C HIS A 887 -108.51 137.38 -56.64
N GLN A 888 -109.65 137.45 -57.32
CA GLN A 888 -110.04 136.50 -58.37
C GLN A 888 -109.61 137.01 -59.75
N HIS A 889 -109.44 136.05 -60.67
CA HIS A 889 -109.11 136.18 -62.11
C HIS A 889 -107.62 136.29 -62.53
N HIS A 890 -107.35 135.55 -63.62
CA HIS A 890 -106.26 135.67 -64.61
C HIS A 890 -104.94 134.88 -64.44
N PHE A 891 -104.80 133.89 -65.34
CA PHE A 891 -103.57 133.39 -66.00
C PHE A 891 -102.46 132.68 -65.16
N VAL A 892 -101.52 131.92 -65.74
CA VAL A 892 -101.56 130.78 -66.70
C VAL A 892 -100.12 130.27 -66.98
N THR A 893 -99.88 128.98 -66.74
CA THR A 893 -98.89 128.10 -67.45
C THR A 893 -97.36 128.32 -67.27
N CYS A 894 -96.62 127.21 -67.50
CA CYS A 894 -95.15 127.01 -67.63
C CYS A 894 -94.27 126.98 -66.35
N ALA A 895 -93.16 126.22 -66.30
CA ALA A 895 -92.75 125.01 -67.04
C ALA A 895 -91.46 124.36 -66.46
N CYS A 896 -91.33 123.03 -66.65
CA CYS A 896 -90.10 122.23 -66.81
C CYS A 896 -88.89 122.35 -65.85
N LEU A 897 -88.58 121.22 -65.18
CA LEU A 897 -87.34 120.39 -65.26
C LEU A 897 -87.62 119.10 -64.44
N LYS A 898 -87.48 117.84 -64.86
CA LYS A 898 -86.70 117.14 -65.92
C LYS A 898 -85.17 117.18 -65.70
N ASP A 899 -84.39 116.09 -65.87
CA ASP A 899 -84.68 114.77 -66.46
C ASP A 899 -83.89 113.59 -65.81
N VAL A 900 -84.50 112.40 -65.84
CA VAL A 900 -83.97 111.07 -66.29
C VAL A 900 -82.58 110.53 -65.88
N THR A 901 -82.58 109.36 -65.21
CA THR A 901 -81.96 108.08 -65.68
C THR A 901 -82.55 106.88 -64.92
N ALA A 902 -82.59 105.62 -65.39
CA ALA A 902 -82.99 105.05 -66.69
C ALA A 902 -82.88 103.51 -66.65
N LYS A 903 -83.90 102.80 -67.17
CA LYS A 903 -83.86 101.45 -67.82
C LYS A 903 -83.56 100.15 -67.02
N GLN A 904 -84.18 99.08 -67.55
CA GLN A 904 -83.81 97.65 -67.53
C GLN A 904 -83.87 96.88 -66.19
N ASP A 905 -83.91 95.54 -66.19
CA ASP A 905 -84.72 94.55 -66.94
C ASP A 905 -84.25 93.13 -66.52
N ARG A 906 -85.18 92.27 -66.09
CA ARG A 906 -85.05 90.79 -65.90
C ARG A 906 -83.99 90.22 -64.93
N PRO A 907 -84.23 88.99 -64.40
CA PRO A 907 -83.22 88.12 -63.77
C PRO A 907 -82.47 87.26 -64.83
N PRO A 908 -81.40 86.53 -64.47
CA PRO A 908 -81.59 85.09 -64.24
C PRO A 908 -80.61 84.35 -63.27
N GLN A 909 -81.12 83.21 -62.81
CA GLN A 909 -80.51 81.89 -62.48
C GLN A 909 -79.03 81.58 -62.84
N GLY A 910 -78.32 80.94 -61.89
CA GLY A 910 -77.15 80.04 -62.10
C GLY A 910 -75.75 80.64 -61.89
N HIS A 911 -74.65 79.86 -61.70
CA HIS A 911 -74.48 78.44 -61.31
C HIS A 911 -72.98 78.17 -60.98
N LEU A 912 -72.65 77.07 -60.25
CA LEU A 912 -71.27 76.57 -59.99
C LEU A 912 -70.37 77.49 -59.12
N GLN A 913 -69.22 77.08 -58.53
CA GLN A 913 -68.47 75.81 -58.61
C GLN A 913 -67.76 75.44 -57.27
N LEU A 914 -66.93 74.38 -57.32
CA LEU A 914 -66.01 73.82 -56.31
C LEU A 914 -64.98 74.88 -55.78
N LEU A 915 -64.19 74.69 -54.71
CA LEU A 915 -63.74 73.49 -53.97
C LEU A 915 -63.20 73.92 -52.57
N HIS A 916 -63.58 73.25 -51.47
CA HIS A 916 -62.74 72.34 -50.66
C HIS A 916 -63.31 72.08 -49.25
#